data_AF-A0A935VFK4-F1
#
_entry.id   AF-A0A935VFK4-F1
#
_cell.length_a   1.000
_cell.length_b   1.000
_cell.length_c   1.000
_cell.angle_alpha   90.00
_cell.angle_beta   90.00
_cell.angle_gamma   90.00
#
_symmetry.space_group_name_H-M   'P 1'
#
loop_
_entity.id
_entity.type
_entity.pdbx_description
1 polymer ?
#
loop_
_entity_poly.entity_id
_entity_poly.type
_entity_poly.pdbx_seq_one_letter_code
_entity_poly.pdbx_strand_id
1 'polypeptide(L)'
;MTSLNGLKTTVKIDLVYKAGSSNSSTAAKNQQVEYFYVFNAGKSGFVIVAGDDNVTPILGYSDEGNFKSNNIPLSVQKWLEEYKIQIRYIIENDIKASEDIQNEWQEYLTGSIENRGIRNSSVQPLIKTKWNQGQYYNTLCPYDNQYNQRTVTGCVATAMAQIMKYWNYPTTGSGFHSYNHPNYGSLSANFGNTTYQWASMPNIVNNSNNAVATLMYHCGVSVDMNYSPQSSGAAGAVKVAPALKKFFSYPSSVAVKDRVNYNTTQWINLLKEELDAGRPMYYEGTGNGSGHAFVCDGYDNNNLFHFNWGWGGNYDGYFQINALNPSGTGTGGGTGGYNSNHRAIINIQPPANTQQVDIRLYNFVTPTPVNVIIGNPIKVTTNVRNFGTNTFNGEICAALFDKYNEFVDYIQIYNSITIPSAEKFINGITFQNNTLSEELLQGTYKVGIYYRPTNGNWVLVSNDGNYKNWVDINFNNPIKDEDYIELNTPFTISPTTFIQGQSASVSVNVINKGTNTFKGIYYADLVSIDGENFQNFGPTYRESNGLPPGNRYQNPLVFNISCINVPPGTYWLRLWYGVEWEGLTISSLAGSGAFSNPIKVIVQAPPLSPDQYENNNTISQSCTLPFSFSDNKALRTTPGSNLHLGTDNDFYKINLPIGYNYTIKAKLYDSDNSEDGKQYTADALFSYSSDGNSWSDAFDLDMPDNITVQNGGTVYFHVAPYFEGITGTYLLDLSIERSQYVSCQVPTGLKATEITYSYAKLEWNAVNGASGYQTRIRSVGDNSWAESSVYVENWMKWGGIKPGKETEIQIRTRCNNNVFSDWSASVFFTTFGKDDPYCYSYGQSWDAWIAGVKVGNLIDNTTSNGYGYTRYANHGANFQVGESYHTTLTLGNEGSPKDVFWRLWIDFNGDNDFDDSGELVREYDGKGFSDNYSANFFIFIPTTAKVGPTRMRVSMNVGEYPGPCQTGNQLDVEDYIINIIQNVQPPDANFSASVTCGQAPLTVNFTDQTTNQPTSWNWVFGNGQGSTNQNPSVTYTSPGIYYVQLTSTNAAGTDVEIKNGFITVLMPVSISSTNDNICLGDTISLSAIGANEYLWSGPGFTIVQVRK
;
A
#
# COMPACT_ATOMS: atom_id res chain seq x y z
N MET A 1 -36.89 5.24 -13.61
CA MET A 1 -36.66 6.68 -13.32
C MET A 1 -36.90 7.05 -11.84
N THR A 2 -37.21 6.10 -10.95
CA THR A 2 -37.51 6.36 -9.53
C THR A 2 -36.41 5.93 -8.54
N SER A 3 -35.54 4.96 -8.86
CA SER A 3 -34.64 4.34 -7.87
C SER A 3 -33.43 5.20 -7.44
N LEU A 4 -32.94 6.10 -8.30
CA LEU A 4 -31.84 7.01 -7.93
C LEU A 4 -32.32 8.35 -7.32
N ASN A 5 -33.63 8.61 -7.26
CA ASN A 5 -34.14 9.91 -6.78
C ASN A 5 -33.97 10.11 -5.26
N GLY A 6 -33.86 9.05 -4.45
CA GLY A 6 -33.64 9.18 -3.00
C GLY A 6 -32.22 9.63 -2.64
N LEU A 7 -31.20 9.04 -3.28
CA LEU A 7 -29.79 9.40 -3.09
C LEU A 7 -29.44 10.73 -3.77
N LYS A 8 -29.98 10.99 -4.97
CA LYS A 8 -29.76 12.25 -5.72
C LYS A 8 -30.37 13.49 -5.06
N THR A 9 -31.33 13.35 -4.16
CA THR A 9 -32.01 14.46 -3.46
C THR A 9 -31.57 14.63 -2.01
N THR A 10 -30.64 13.80 -1.53
CA THR A 10 -30.16 13.87 -0.14
C THR A 10 -29.18 15.02 0.06
N VAL A 11 -29.48 15.89 1.03
CA VAL A 11 -28.75 17.15 1.28
C VAL A 11 -27.41 16.94 2.01
N LYS A 12 -27.11 15.74 2.52
CA LYS A 12 -25.89 15.42 3.28
C LYS A 12 -25.39 14.00 3.03
N ILE A 13 -24.15 13.89 2.54
CA ILE A 13 -23.40 12.64 2.39
C ILE A 13 -22.20 12.66 3.35
N ASP A 14 -22.01 11.58 4.11
CA ASP A 14 -20.95 11.44 5.10
C ASP A 14 -20.00 10.30 4.70
N LEU A 15 -18.70 10.58 4.57
CA LEU A 15 -17.68 9.57 4.31
C LEU A 15 -17.48 8.68 5.55
N VAL A 16 -17.66 7.37 5.41
CA VAL A 16 -17.63 6.41 6.55
C VAL A 16 -16.60 5.30 6.43
N TYR A 17 -16.03 5.08 5.24
CA TYR A 17 -14.98 4.10 5.00
C TYR A 17 -14.09 4.50 3.83
N LYS A 18 -12.79 4.21 3.94
CA LYS A 18 -11.77 4.37 2.90
C LYS A 18 -11.00 3.06 2.78
N ALA A 19 -10.81 2.58 1.56
CA ALA A 19 -10.04 1.38 1.26
C ALA A 19 -8.74 1.77 0.56
N GLY A 20 -7.61 1.85 1.27
CA GLY A 20 -6.32 2.26 0.69
C GLY A 20 -5.18 1.27 0.94
N SER A 21 -4.06 1.45 0.23
CA SER A 21 -2.81 0.72 0.48
C SER A 21 -2.12 1.24 1.76
N SER A 22 -1.66 0.34 2.63
CA SER A 22 -0.69 0.70 3.66
C SER A 22 0.68 0.89 3.00
N ASN A 23 1.43 1.92 3.42
CA ASN A 23 2.67 2.43 2.81
C ASN A 23 3.56 1.33 2.18
N SER A 24 3.47 1.17 0.85
CA SER A 24 4.42 0.40 0.05
C SER A 24 5.72 1.20 -0.06
N SER A 25 6.83 0.61 0.38
CA SER A 25 8.16 1.20 0.38
C SER A 25 8.90 1.04 -0.96
N THR A 26 8.20 0.82 -2.08
CA THR A 26 8.84 0.74 -3.40
C THR A 26 8.87 2.10 -4.10
N ALA A 27 10.08 2.50 -4.49
CA ALA A 27 10.45 3.83 -4.97
C ALA A 27 9.90 4.24 -6.36
N ALA A 28 8.81 3.64 -6.85
CA ALA A 28 8.30 3.94 -8.19
C ALA A 28 6.96 4.70 -8.25
N LYS A 29 6.12 4.71 -7.20
CA LYS A 29 4.93 5.58 -7.10
C LYS A 29 4.60 5.87 -5.62
N ASN A 30 5.24 6.89 -5.03
CA ASN A 30 4.99 7.39 -3.67
C ASN A 30 3.64 8.13 -3.54
N GLN A 31 2.51 7.45 -3.76
CA GLN A 31 1.19 7.96 -3.36
C GLN A 31 0.40 6.85 -2.66
N GLN A 32 -0.17 7.18 -1.50
CA GLN A 32 -1.22 6.39 -0.87
C GLN A 32 -2.36 6.26 -1.90
N VAL A 33 -2.60 5.04 -2.39
CA VAL A 33 -3.64 4.77 -3.36
C VAL A 33 -4.89 4.38 -2.59
N GLU A 34 -5.94 5.18 -2.68
CA GLU A 34 -7.27 4.83 -2.20
C GLU A 34 -8.02 4.13 -3.33
N TYR A 35 -8.36 2.86 -3.14
CA TYR A 35 -9.05 2.04 -4.13
C TYR A 35 -10.54 2.38 -4.24
N PHE A 36 -11.23 2.62 -3.12
CA PHE A 36 -12.62 3.10 -3.13
C PHE A 36 -13.01 3.79 -1.82
N TYR A 37 -14.12 4.52 -1.87
CA TYR A 37 -14.73 5.27 -0.77
C TYR A 37 -16.16 4.82 -0.53
N VAL A 38 -16.63 4.86 0.72
CA VAL A 38 -18.04 4.60 1.05
C VAL A 38 -18.64 5.78 1.77
N PHE A 39 -19.75 6.28 1.25
CA PHE A 39 -20.51 7.39 1.80
C PHE A 39 -21.89 6.93 2.25
N ASN A 40 -22.31 7.30 3.45
CA ASN A 40 -23.71 7.18 3.88
C ASN A 40 -24.49 8.42 3.47
N ALA A 41 -25.73 8.24 3.03
CA ALA A 41 -26.62 9.31 2.61
C ALA A 41 -27.69 9.58 3.70
N GLY A 42 -27.53 10.68 4.44
CA GLY A 42 -28.50 11.10 5.46
C GLY A 42 -28.79 10.05 6.54
N LYS A 43 -30.07 9.68 6.73
CA LYS A 43 -30.52 8.71 7.76
C LYS A 43 -30.60 7.26 7.27
N SER A 44 -30.59 7.02 5.95
CA SER A 44 -30.70 5.70 5.33
C SER A 44 -30.19 5.78 3.89
N GLY A 45 -29.29 4.87 3.53
CA GLY A 45 -28.69 4.67 2.22
C GLY A 45 -27.16 4.80 2.25
N PHE A 46 -26.47 4.11 1.35
CA PHE A 46 -25.03 4.26 1.15
C PHE A 46 -24.64 4.12 -0.33
N VAL A 47 -23.48 4.67 -0.69
CA VAL A 47 -22.88 4.56 -2.02
C VAL A 47 -21.39 4.27 -1.90
N ILE A 48 -20.91 3.34 -2.72
CA ILE A 48 -19.50 2.94 -2.85
C ILE A 48 -18.98 3.52 -4.16
N VAL A 49 -18.02 4.43 -4.05
CA VAL A 49 -17.46 5.20 -5.15
C VAL A 49 -16.04 4.74 -5.41
N ALA A 50 -15.69 4.49 -6.67
CA ALA A 50 -14.34 4.12 -7.06
C ALA A 50 -13.33 5.23 -6.73
N GLY A 51 -12.11 4.85 -6.38
CA GLY A 51 -11.01 5.77 -6.09
C GLY A 51 -10.11 6.08 -7.29
N ASP A 52 -10.41 5.52 -8.47
CA ASP A 52 -9.65 5.73 -9.71
C ASP A 52 -10.58 5.97 -10.91
N ASP A 53 -10.27 6.98 -11.73
CA ASP A 53 -11.08 7.39 -12.89
C ASP A 53 -11.07 6.34 -14.02
N ASN A 54 -10.16 5.36 -13.99
CA ASN A 54 -10.12 4.27 -14.97
C ASN A 54 -11.15 3.16 -14.69
N VAL A 55 -11.92 3.29 -13.62
CA VAL A 55 -12.92 2.33 -13.14
C VAL A 55 -14.31 2.96 -13.18
N THR A 56 -15.37 2.16 -13.39
CA THR A 56 -16.75 2.67 -13.28
C THR A 56 -16.97 3.40 -11.93
N PRO A 57 -17.55 4.61 -11.93
CA PRO A 57 -17.60 5.47 -10.75
C PRO A 57 -18.38 4.87 -9.57
N ILE A 58 -19.46 4.13 -9.83
CA ILE A 58 -20.31 3.54 -8.78
C ILE A 58 -20.13 2.02 -8.74
N LEU A 59 -19.46 1.56 -7.69
CA LEU A 59 -19.19 0.14 -7.46
C LEU A 59 -20.40 -0.58 -6.84
N GLY A 60 -21.15 0.15 -6.02
CA GLY A 60 -22.40 -0.34 -5.43
C GLY A 60 -23.14 0.73 -4.64
N TYR A 61 -24.42 0.54 -4.41
CA TYR A 61 -25.24 1.43 -3.59
C TYR A 61 -26.41 0.69 -2.95
N SER A 62 -26.98 1.29 -1.91
CA SER A 62 -28.27 0.92 -1.35
C SER A 62 -29.06 2.18 -1.00
N ASP A 63 -30.38 2.14 -1.23
CA ASP A 63 -31.34 3.13 -0.75
C ASP A 63 -31.84 2.81 0.68
N GLU A 64 -31.46 1.64 1.22
CA GLU A 64 -31.85 1.16 2.55
C GLU A 64 -30.62 0.95 3.46
N GLY A 65 -30.78 1.25 4.76
CA GLY A 65 -29.76 0.98 5.77
C GLY A 65 -28.49 1.84 5.63
N ASN A 66 -27.55 1.71 6.57
CA ASN A 66 -26.30 2.48 6.54
C ASN A 66 -25.11 1.51 6.51
N PHE A 67 -24.06 1.90 5.81
CA PHE A 67 -22.78 1.20 5.84
C PHE A 67 -22.11 1.42 7.21
N LYS A 68 -21.83 0.33 7.93
CA LYS A 68 -21.14 0.35 9.23
C LYS A 68 -19.76 -0.29 9.07
N SER A 69 -18.71 0.53 9.09
CA SER A 69 -17.33 0.09 8.83
C SER A 69 -16.73 -0.80 9.92
N ASN A 70 -17.28 -0.77 11.12
CA ASN A 70 -16.83 -1.57 12.26
C ASN A 70 -17.51 -2.94 12.39
N ASN A 71 -18.46 -3.27 11.50
CA ASN A 71 -19.20 -4.54 11.57
C ASN A 71 -19.73 -4.94 10.18
N ILE A 72 -18.81 -5.07 9.22
CA ILE A 72 -19.12 -5.47 7.85
C ILE A 72 -19.30 -7.00 7.82
N PRO A 73 -20.42 -7.53 7.31
CA PRO A 73 -20.58 -8.97 7.12
C PRO A 73 -19.46 -9.54 6.24
N LEU A 74 -18.95 -10.73 6.58
CA LEU A 74 -17.81 -11.35 5.88
C LEU A 74 -18.01 -11.44 4.36
N SER A 75 -19.25 -11.62 3.89
CA SER A 75 -19.59 -11.68 2.48
C SER A 75 -19.40 -10.37 1.74
N VAL A 76 -19.89 -9.30 2.34
CA VAL A 76 -19.70 -7.94 1.86
C VAL A 76 -18.22 -7.58 1.95
N GLN A 77 -17.52 -8.00 3.01
CA GLN A 77 -16.07 -7.78 3.13
C GLN A 77 -15.29 -8.47 2.00
N LYS A 78 -15.53 -9.76 1.75
CA LYS A 78 -14.90 -10.48 0.62
C LYS A 78 -15.21 -9.81 -0.73
N TRP A 79 -16.47 -9.43 -0.95
CA TRP A 79 -16.87 -8.72 -2.18
C TRP A 79 -16.14 -7.37 -2.34
N LEU A 80 -15.94 -6.63 -1.26
CA LEU A 80 -15.21 -5.37 -1.26
C LEU A 80 -13.70 -5.57 -1.45
N GLU A 81 -13.11 -6.64 -0.92
CA GLU A 81 -11.71 -6.99 -1.19
C GLU A 81 -11.48 -7.29 -2.68
N GLU A 82 -12.44 -7.94 -3.35
CA GLU A 82 -12.37 -8.17 -4.79
C GLU A 82 -12.34 -6.86 -5.60
N TYR A 83 -13.09 -5.85 -5.17
CA TYR A 83 -12.97 -4.51 -5.77
C TYR A 83 -11.57 -3.93 -5.55
N LYS A 84 -10.97 -4.06 -4.36
CA LYS A 84 -9.59 -3.57 -4.14
C LYS A 84 -8.60 -4.26 -5.08
N ILE A 85 -8.68 -5.58 -5.23
CA ILE A 85 -7.78 -6.36 -6.08
C ILE A 85 -7.90 -5.92 -7.54
N GLN A 86 -9.13 -5.76 -8.06
CA GLN A 86 -9.36 -5.35 -9.44
C GLN A 86 -8.89 -3.91 -9.70
N ILE A 87 -9.16 -2.98 -8.78
CA ILE A 87 -8.75 -1.57 -8.91
C ILE A 87 -7.22 -1.48 -8.83
N ARG A 88 -6.59 -2.22 -7.90
CA ARG A 88 -5.12 -2.33 -7.82
C ARG A 88 -4.53 -2.83 -9.13
N TYR A 89 -5.08 -3.90 -9.71
CA TYR A 89 -4.62 -4.45 -10.98
C TYR A 89 -4.71 -3.43 -12.13
N ILE A 90 -5.81 -2.67 -12.22
CA ILE A 90 -6.00 -1.60 -13.21
C ILE A 90 -4.92 -0.52 -13.05
N ILE A 91 -4.64 -0.09 -11.81
CA ILE A 91 -3.65 0.94 -11.50
C ILE A 91 -2.21 0.47 -11.78
N GLU A 92 -1.87 -0.76 -11.38
CA GLU A 92 -0.54 -1.34 -11.56
C GLU A 92 -0.21 -1.59 -13.04
N ASN A 93 -1.21 -1.95 -13.84
CA ASN A 93 -1.04 -2.25 -15.27
C ASN A 93 -1.38 -1.06 -16.19
N ASP A 94 -1.64 0.13 -15.63
CA ASP A 94 -1.99 1.36 -16.36
C ASP A 94 -3.14 1.19 -17.38
N ILE A 95 -4.16 0.40 -17.02
CA ILE A 95 -5.31 0.11 -17.89
C ILE A 95 -6.23 1.32 -17.96
N LYS A 96 -6.47 1.85 -19.17
CA LYS A 96 -7.26 3.06 -19.39
C LYS A 96 -8.77 2.81 -19.39
N ALA A 97 -9.56 3.74 -18.83
CA ALA A 97 -11.02 3.70 -18.89
C ALA A 97 -11.55 3.56 -20.32
N SER A 98 -12.60 2.75 -20.48
CA SER A 98 -13.42 2.70 -21.68
C SER A 98 -14.12 4.03 -21.97
N GLU A 99 -14.56 4.22 -23.21
CA GLU A 99 -15.38 5.38 -23.59
C GLU A 99 -16.68 5.45 -22.76
N ASP A 100 -17.28 4.29 -22.46
CA ASP A 100 -18.46 4.19 -21.58
C ASP A 100 -18.17 4.67 -20.15
N ILE A 101 -17.01 4.32 -19.59
CA ILE A 101 -16.61 4.74 -18.23
C ILE A 101 -16.29 6.23 -18.19
N GLN A 102 -15.59 6.75 -19.21
CA GLN A 102 -15.31 8.17 -19.32
C GLN A 102 -16.62 8.97 -19.41
N ASN A 103 -17.58 8.51 -20.22
CA ASN A 103 -18.90 9.12 -20.32
C ASN A 103 -19.65 9.05 -18.98
N GLU A 104 -19.60 7.93 -18.27
CA GLU A 104 -20.24 7.76 -16.96
C GLU A 104 -19.67 8.74 -15.92
N TRP A 105 -18.34 8.91 -15.86
CA TRP A 105 -17.70 9.93 -15.02
C TRP A 105 -18.13 11.35 -15.40
N GLN A 106 -18.14 11.67 -16.69
CA GLN A 106 -18.59 12.99 -17.16
C GLN A 106 -20.05 13.26 -16.79
N GLU A 107 -20.94 12.27 -16.88
CA GLU A 107 -22.34 12.39 -16.46
C GLU A 107 -22.46 12.76 -14.97
N TYR A 108 -21.73 12.06 -14.09
CA TYR A 108 -21.77 12.33 -12.65
C TYR A 108 -21.10 13.67 -12.29
N LEU A 109 -19.98 14.03 -12.94
CA LEU A 109 -19.26 15.28 -12.68
C LEU A 109 -20.02 16.52 -13.17
N THR A 110 -20.76 16.41 -14.28
CA THR A 110 -21.51 17.53 -14.88
C THR A 110 -22.96 17.63 -14.40
N GLY A 111 -23.47 16.60 -13.71
CA GLY A 111 -24.87 16.53 -13.29
C GLY A 111 -25.85 16.28 -14.45
N SER A 112 -25.36 15.94 -15.64
CA SER A 112 -26.12 15.84 -16.89
C SER A 112 -26.81 14.49 -17.07
N ILE A 113 -27.48 13.97 -16.03
CA ILE A 113 -28.06 12.60 -16.03
C ILE A 113 -29.35 12.50 -16.88
N GLU A 114 -29.57 13.44 -17.80
CA GLU A 114 -30.71 13.46 -18.70
C GLU A 114 -30.38 12.71 -20.00
N ASN A 115 -31.10 11.62 -20.24
CA ASN A 115 -31.13 10.81 -21.47
C ASN A 115 -30.15 9.63 -21.57
N ARG A 116 -30.13 8.72 -20.58
CA ARG A 116 -30.07 7.30 -20.97
C ARG A 116 -31.38 6.99 -21.69
N GLY A 117 -31.32 6.82 -23.01
CA GLY A 117 -32.44 6.28 -23.78
C GLY A 117 -33.02 5.09 -23.04
N ILE A 118 -34.30 5.17 -22.68
CA ILE A 118 -34.98 4.21 -21.81
C ILE A 118 -34.85 2.81 -22.43
N ARG A 119 -33.86 2.03 -21.98
CA ARG A 119 -33.97 0.58 -22.01
C ARG A 119 -34.82 0.22 -20.81
N ASN A 120 -36.08 -0.16 -21.06
CA ASN A 120 -37.05 -0.65 -20.07
C ASN A 120 -36.64 -2.02 -19.48
N SER A 121 -35.38 -2.21 -19.13
CA SER A 121 -34.86 -3.48 -18.63
C SER A 121 -34.20 -3.22 -17.29
N SER A 122 -35.00 -3.09 -16.24
CA SER A 122 -34.55 -3.16 -14.85
C SER A 122 -35.56 -4.01 -14.10
N VAL A 123 -35.09 -4.93 -13.28
CA VAL A 123 -35.93 -5.76 -12.42
C VAL A 123 -35.74 -5.28 -10.99
N GLN A 124 -36.82 -4.78 -10.39
CA GLN A 124 -36.82 -4.44 -8.96
C GLN A 124 -36.61 -5.71 -8.12
N PRO A 125 -36.09 -5.61 -6.89
CA PRO A 125 -35.82 -6.77 -6.05
C PRO A 125 -37.06 -7.67 -5.93
N LEU A 126 -36.94 -8.90 -6.44
CA LEU A 126 -38.04 -9.84 -6.53
C LEU A 126 -38.42 -10.39 -5.16
N ILE A 127 -37.44 -10.62 -4.28
CA ILE A 127 -37.71 -11.19 -2.97
C ILE A 127 -37.98 -10.06 -1.95
N LYS A 128 -38.96 -10.30 -1.08
CA LYS A 128 -39.36 -9.33 -0.05
C LYS A 128 -38.83 -9.67 1.33
N THR A 129 -38.29 -10.87 1.50
CA THR A 129 -37.75 -11.36 2.77
C THR A 129 -36.49 -10.59 3.14
N LYS A 130 -36.36 -10.22 4.41
CA LYS A 130 -35.13 -9.72 5.01
C LYS A 130 -34.73 -10.69 6.12
N TRP A 131 -34.43 -11.93 5.73
CA TRP A 131 -34.14 -13.01 6.67
C TRP A 131 -32.68 -12.97 7.15
N ASN A 132 -32.42 -13.56 8.31
CA ASN A 132 -31.12 -13.58 8.98
C ASN A 132 -30.81 -15.03 9.44
N GLN A 133 -29.64 -15.25 10.02
CA GLN A 133 -29.13 -16.58 10.33
C GLN A 133 -29.19 -16.95 11.83
N GLY A 134 -29.26 -15.94 12.69
CA GLY A 134 -29.21 -16.12 14.14
C GLY A 134 -30.58 -16.26 14.78
N GLN A 135 -30.71 -15.64 15.95
CA GLN A 135 -31.91 -15.68 16.80
C GLN A 135 -33.21 -15.52 15.99
N TYR A 136 -34.19 -16.37 16.32
CA TYR A 136 -35.50 -16.57 15.65
C TYR A 136 -35.50 -17.42 14.39
N TYR A 137 -34.39 -17.49 13.66
CA TYR A 137 -34.25 -18.30 12.44
C TYR A 137 -33.63 -19.67 12.75
N ASN A 138 -32.78 -19.73 13.77
CA ASN A 138 -32.00 -20.92 14.12
C ASN A 138 -32.57 -21.75 15.28
N THR A 139 -33.84 -21.58 15.63
CA THR A 139 -34.41 -22.19 16.86
C THR A 139 -34.41 -23.73 16.82
N LEU A 140 -34.40 -24.32 15.64
CA LEU A 140 -34.31 -25.77 15.42
C LEU A 140 -32.90 -26.25 15.05
N CYS A 141 -31.94 -25.34 14.88
CA CYS A 141 -30.55 -25.70 14.66
C CYS A 141 -29.95 -26.34 15.92
N PRO A 142 -28.86 -27.12 15.80
CA PRO A 142 -28.20 -27.74 16.95
C PRO A 142 -27.90 -26.75 18.08
N TYR A 143 -28.01 -27.22 19.33
CA TYR A 143 -27.56 -26.45 20.49
C TYR A 143 -26.12 -26.81 20.78
N ASP A 144 -25.28 -25.78 20.91
CA ASP A 144 -23.89 -25.97 21.28
C ASP A 144 -23.73 -25.74 22.79
N ASN A 145 -23.33 -26.80 23.49
CA ASN A 145 -23.16 -26.77 24.94
C ASN A 145 -21.89 -26.02 25.38
N GLN A 146 -20.89 -25.89 24.51
CA GLN A 146 -19.65 -25.16 24.81
C GLN A 146 -19.89 -23.66 24.79
N TYR A 147 -20.62 -23.16 23.80
CA TYR A 147 -20.92 -21.73 23.64
C TYR A 147 -22.26 -21.31 24.26
N ASN A 148 -23.02 -22.26 24.82
CA ASN A 148 -24.32 -22.04 25.44
C ASN A 148 -25.30 -21.28 24.52
N GLN A 149 -25.30 -21.61 23.23
CA GLN A 149 -26.14 -20.98 22.22
C GLN A 149 -26.48 -21.95 21.06
N ARG A 150 -27.49 -21.60 20.26
CA ARG A 150 -27.84 -22.34 19.04
C ARG A 150 -26.87 -22.01 17.92
N THR A 151 -26.51 -22.99 17.11
CA THR A 151 -25.76 -22.76 15.87
C THR A 151 -26.51 -21.85 14.92
N VAL A 152 -25.82 -21.06 14.10
CA VAL A 152 -26.48 -20.23 13.07
C VAL A 152 -27.02 -21.12 11.94
N THR A 153 -27.99 -20.64 11.15
CA THR A 153 -28.56 -21.44 10.04
C THR A 153 -27.58 -21.65 8.89
N GLY A 154 -26.65 -20.72 8.67
CA GLY A 154 -25.73 -20.69 7.55
C GLY A 154 -26.27 -19.89 6.34
N CYS A 155 -25.35 -19.22 5.64
CA CYS A 155 -25.68 -18.36 4.50
C CYS A 155 -26.32 -19.16 3.34
N VAL A 156 -25.83 -20.38 3.09
CA VAL A 156 -26.35 -21.30 2.07
C VAL A 156 -27.83 -21.64 2.31
N ALA A 157 -28.17 -22.03 3.53
CA ALA A 157 -29.55 -22.34 3.90
C ALA A 157 -30.46 -21.11 3.84
N THR A 158 -29.94 -19.96 4.28
CA THR A 158 -30.69 -18.70 4.30
C THR A 158 -31.01 -18.20 2.89
N ALA A 159 -30.04 -18.20 1.97
CA ALA A 159 -30.26 -17.83 0.58
C ALA A 159 -31.27 -18.75 -0.11
N MET A 160 -31.11 -20.07 0.08
CA MET A 160 -32.02 -21.09 -0.44
C MET A 160 -33.45 -20.90 0.09
N ALA A 161 -33.61 -20.71 1.40
CA ALA A 161 -34.91 -20.56 2.05
C ALA A 161 -35.67 -19.31 1.59
N GLN A 162 -34.96 -18.19 1.37
CA GLN A 162 -35.57 -16.96 0.86
C GLN A 162 -36.13 -17.12 -0.57
N ILE A 163 -35.42 -17.83 -1.45
CA ILE A 163 -35.90 -18.13 -2.81
C ILE A 163 -37.11 -19.06 -2.76
N MET A 164 -37.09 -20.08 -1.90
CA MET A 164 -38.24 -20.97 -1.72
C MET A 164 -39.47 -20.23 -1.17
N LYS A 165 -39.26 -19.27 -0.27
CA LYS A 165 -40.32 -18.41 0.27
C LYS A 165 -40.91 -17.49 -0.79
N TYR A 166 -40.11 -16.97 -1.71
CA TYR A 166 -40.61 -16.18 -2.84
C TYR A 166 -41.65 -16.97 -3.67
N TRP A 167 -41.35 -18.23 -3.96
CA TRP A 167 -42.27 -19.13 -4.68
C TRP A 167 -43.39 -19.72 -3.81
N ASN A 168 -43.24 -19.69 -2.48
CA ASN A 168 -44.05 -20.45 -1.54
C ASN A 168 -44.17 -21.93 -1.96
N TYR A 169 -43.04 -22.55 -2.28
CA TYR A 169 -42.97 -23.90 -2.84
C TYR A 169 -41.79 -24.70 -2.24
N PRO A 170 -41.98 -26.01 -1.97
CA PRO A 170 -43.19 -26.83 -2.20
C PRO A 170 -44.22 -26.77 -1.06
N THR A 171 -45.46 -27.20 -1.30
CA THR A 171 -46.44 -27.38 -0.20
C THR A 171 -45.96 -28.44 0.80
N THR A 172 -45.48 -29.57 0.30
CA THR A 172 -44.86 -30.64 1.08
C THR A 172 -43.54 -31.02 0.42
N GLY A 173 -42.49 -31.20 1.23
CA GLY A 173 -41.20 -31.67 0.72
C GLY A 173 -41.26 -33.12 0.26
N SER A 174 -40.10 -33.70 -0.05
CA SER A 174 -39.99 -35.06 -0.56
C SER A 174 -38.84 -35.82 0.09
N GLY A 175 -39.12 -37.04 0.53
CA GLY A 175 -38.12 -37.95 1.09
C GLY A 175 -37.60 -37.51 2.47
N PHE A 176 -36.50 -38.12 2.85
CA PHE A 176 -35.83 -37.92 4.14
C PHE A 176 -34.34 -37.79 3.88
N HIS A 177 -33.65 -36.99 4.69
CA HIS A 177 -32.20 -36.89 4.68
C HIS A 177 -31.67 -36.86 6.09
N SER A 178 -30.54 -37.53 6.28
CA SER A 178 -29.79 -37.52 7.52
C SER A 178 -28.31 -37.60 7.18
N TYR A 179 -27.50 -36.87 7.94
CA TYR A 179 -26.05 -36.93 7.88
C TYR A 179 -25.49 -36.76 9.29
N ASN A 180 -24.27 -37.21 9.50
CA ASN A 180 -23.60 -37.10 10.79
C ASN A 180 -22.74 -35.86 10.82
N HIS A 181 -23.04 -34.98 11.76
CA HIS A 181 -22.23 -33.82 12.08
C HIS A 181 -21.16 -34.19 13.11
N PRO A 182 -19.88 -33.81 12.92
CA PRO A 182 -18.79 -34.16 13.84
C PRO A 182 -19.09 -33.77 15.30
N ASN A 183 -19.71 -32.60 15.50
CA ASN A 183 -19.96 -32.04 16.83
C ASN A 183 -21.36 -32.30 17.39
N TYR A 184 -22.36 -32.59 16.53
CA TYR A 184 -23.78 -32.62 16.94
C TYR A 184 -24.50 -33.93 16.60
N GLY A 185 -23.77 -34.92 16.07
CA GLY A 185 -24.32 -36.23 15.73
C GLY A 185 -25.25 -36.17 14.53
N SER A 186 -26.21 -37.10 14.49
CA SER A 186 -27.12 -37.28 13.37
C SER A 186 -28.13 -36.13 13.29
N LEU A 187 -28.00 -35.30 12.24
CA LEU A 187 -28.93 -34.23 11.92
C LEU A 187 -29.82 -34.69 10.78
N SER A 188 -31.13 -34.57 10.95
CA SER A 188 -32.10 -35.22 10.08
C SER A 188 -33.30 -34.34 9.79
N ALA A 189 -33.84 -34.46 8.59
CA ALA A 189 -35.05 -33.76 8.18
C ALA A 189 -35.93 -34.70 7.34
N ASN A 190 -37.20 -34.83 7.76
CA ASN A 190 -38.21 -35.57 7.01
C ASN A 190 -39.02 -34.60 6.15
N PHE A 191 -38.51 -34.29 4.96
CA PHE A 191 -39.15 -33.38 4.02
C PHE A 191 -40.50 -33.92 3.55
N GLY A 192 -40.59 -35.23 3.30
CA GLY A 192 -41.80 -35.92 2.83
C GLY A 192 -42.98 -35.88 3.81
N ASN A 193 -42.72 -35.74 5.11
CA ASN A 193 -43.74 -35.55 6.13
C ASN A 193 -43.92 -34.08 6.56
N THR A 194 -43.18 -33.15 5.95
CA THR A 194 -43.21 -31.73 6.33
C THR A 194 -44.03 -30.93 5.34
N THR A 195 -45.16 -30.39 5.83
CA THR A 195 -45.95 -29.40 5.08
C THR A 195 -45.51 -27.99 5.47
N TYR A 196 -44.89 -27.28 4.54
CA TYR A 196 -44.35 -25.94 4.77
C TYR A 196 -45.47 -24.90 4.88
N GLN A 197 -45.58 -24.29 6.06
CA GLN A 197 -46.64 -23.32 6.38
C GLN A 197 -46.29 -21.93 5.83
N TRP A 198 -46.27 -21.80 4.51
CA TRP A 198 -45.81 -20.58 3.82
C TRP A 198 -46.51 -19.30 4.28
N ALA A 199 -47.82 -19.35 4.54
CA ALA A 199 -48.60 -18.22 5.03
C ALA A 199 -48.15 -17.73 6.42
N SER A 200 -47.54 -18.61 7.21
CA SER A 200 -47.04 -18.32 8.57
C SER A 200 -45.60 -17.81 8.59
N MET A 201 -44.94 -17.68 7.43
CA MET A 201 -43.57 -17.19 7.30
C MET A 201 -43.58 -15.71 6.86
N PRO A 202 -43.35 -14.75 7.77
CA PRO A 202 -43.35 -13.33 7.42
C PRO A 202 -42.07 -12.93 6.69
N ASN A 203 -42.12 -11.80 5.98
CA ASN A 203 -40.95 -11.26 5.28
C ASN A 203 -39.85 -10.76 6.24
N ILE A 204 -40.22 -10.32 7.44
CA ILE A 204 -39.30 -9.91 8.50
C ILE A 204 -39.70 -10.68 9.78
N VAL A 205 -38.73 -11.27 10.47
CA VAL A 205 -38.98 -12.11 11.66
C VAL A 205 -38.45 -11.37 12.89
N ASN A 206 -39.36 -10.88 13.73
CA ASN A 206 -39.02 -10.11 14.93
C ASN A 206 -39.21 -10.92 16.24
N ASN A 207 -39.71 -12.14 16.14
CA ASN A 207 -40.00 -13.05 17.25
C ASN A 207 -39.86 -14.50 16.77
N SER A 208 -39.77 -15.45 17.71
CA SER A 208 -39.67 -16.88 17.37
C SER A 208 -40.77 -17.30 16.39
N ASN A 209 -40.36 -17.91 15.27
CA ASN A 209 -41.25 -18.39 14.23
C ASN A 209 -40.85 -19.80 13.82
N ASN A 210 -41.59 -20.79 14.31
CA ASN A 210 -41.27 -22.19 14.07
C ASN A 210 -41.34 -22.57 12.59
N ALA A 211 -42.25 -21.96 11.80
CA ALA A 211 -42.35 -22.25 10.37
C ALA A 211 -41.08 -21.82 9.60
N VAL A 212 -40.55 -20.63 9.90
CA VAL A 212 -39.27 -20.16 9.33
C VAL A 212 -38.11 -21.02 9.83
N ALA A 213 -38.06 -21.32 11.13
CA ALA A 213 -37.00 -22.17 11.70
C ALA A 213 -37.01 -23.59 11.12
N THR A 214 -38.18 -24.18 10.86
CA THR A 214 -38.31 -25.48 10.18
C THR A 214 -37.76 -25.40 8.76
N LEU A 215 -38.13 -24.39 7.98
CA LEU A 215 -37.60 -24.22 6.63
C LEU A 215 -36.07 -24.05 6.64
N MET A 216 -35.55 -23.17 7.50
CA MET A 216 -34.11 -22.91 7.63
C MET A 216 -33.32 -24.18 8.00
N TYR A 217 -33.79 -24.91 9.01
CA TYR A 217 -33.17 -26.16 9.43
C TYR A 217 -33.22 -27.23 8.32
N HIS A 218 -34.35 -27.34 7.61
CA HIS A 218 -34.50 -28.27 6.49
C HIS A 218 -33.57 -27.90 5.32
N CYS A 219 -33.46 -26.62 4.97
CA CYS A 219 -32.51 -26.15 3.97
C CYS A 219 -31.07 -26.51 4.38
N GLY A 220 -30.69 -26.27 5.65
CA GLY A 220 -29.37 -26.64 6.17
C GLY A 220 -29.10 -28.15 6.14
N VAL A 221 -30.04 -28.96 6.63
CA VAL A 221 -29.90 -30.43 6.59
C VAL A 221 -29.79 -30.94 5.15
N SER A 222 -30.57 -30.38 4.22
CA SER A 222 -30.59 -30.83 2.83
C SER A 222 -29.25 -30.68 2.08
N VAL A 223 -28.33 -29.87 2.61
CA VAL A 223 -27.01 -29.58 2.02
C VAL A 223 -25.84 -30.03 2.89
N ASP A 224 -26.09 -30.89 3.89
CA ASP A 224 -25.07 -31.39 4.82
C ASP A 224 -24.36 -30.24 5.58
N MET A 225 -25.13 -29.28 6.11
CA MET A 225 -24.57 -28.11 6.79
C MET A 225 -23.59 -28.47 7.91
N ASN A 226 -22.37 -27.97 7.82
CA ASN A 226 -21.42 -27.95 8.92
C ASN A 226 -21.82 -26.83 9.88
N TYR A 227 -22.70 -27.15 10.83
CA TYR A 227 -23.22 -26.21 11.80
C TYR A 227 -22.13 -25.77 12.78
N SER A 228 -22.18 -24.50 13.18
CA SER A 228 -21.44 -23.97 14.32
C SER A 228 -22.14 -22.74 14.91
N PRO A 229 -21.88 -22.38 16.17
CA PRO A 229 -22.41 -21.18 16.82
C PRO A 229 -22.08 -19.87 16.11
N GLN A 230 -20.96 -19.85 15.37
CA GLN A 230 -20.39 -18.64 14.81
C GLN A 230 -20.56 -18.52 13.30
N SER A 231 -20.33 -19.61 12.56
CA SER A 231 -20.44 -19.64 11.10
C SER A 231 -20.74 -21.05 10.58
N SER A 232 -21.95 -21.28 10.10
CA SER A 232 -22.36 -22.57 9.54
C SER A 232 -22.15 -22.59 8.02
N GLY A 233 -21.43 -23.60 7.52
CA GLY A 233 -21.00 -23.70 6.12
C GLY A 233 -21.47 -24.97 5.41
N ALA A 234 -21.62 -24.92 4.10
CA ALA A 234 -21.92 -26.09 3.26
C ALA A 234 -21.27 -25.92 1.88
N ALA A 235 -21.20 -26.99 1.08
CA ALA A 235 -20.62 -26.94 -0.27
C ALA A 235 -21.45 -26.12 -1.30
N GLY A 236 -22.36 -25.26 -0.86
CA GLY A 236 -22.97 -24.24 -1.70
C GLY A 236 -23.80 -24.77 -2.87
N ALA A 237 -23.64 -24.18 -4.05
CA ALA A 237 -24.49 -24.40 -5.21
C ALA A 237 -24.52 -25.86 -5.68
N VAL A 238 -23.39 -26.57 -5.53
CA VAL A 238 -23.26 -27.97 -5.94
C VAL A 238 -24.06 -28.93 -5.03
N LYS A 239 -24.43 -28.51 -3.81
CA LYS A 239 -25.37 -29.24 -2.94
C LYS A 239 -26.79 -28.66 -3.00
N VAL A 240 -26.94 -27.35 -3.13
CA VAL A 240 -28.25 -26.68 -3.19
C VAL A 240 -29.05 -27.10 -4.42
N ALA A 241 -28.45 -27.12 -5.62
CA ALA A 241 -29.19 -27.50 -6.83
C ALA A 241 -29.72 -28.95 -6.78
N PRO A 242 -28.92 -29.97 -6.36
CA PRO A 242 -29.45 -31.30 -6.09
C PRO A 242 -30.49 -31.33 -4.98
N ALA A 243 -30.31 -30.58 -3.89
CA ALA A 243 -31.26 -30.53 -2.77
C ALA A 243 -32.63 -29.98 -3.21
N LEU A 244 -32.66 -28.88 -3.97
CA LEU A 244 -33.88 -28.31 -4.56
C LEU A 244 -34.66 -29.34 -5.37
N LYS A 245 -33.96 -30.16 -6.18
CA LYS A 245 -34.57 -31.22 -6.98
C LYS A 245 -35.06 -32.39 -6.12
N LYS A 246 -34.20 -32.89 -5.23
CA LYS A 246 -34.39 -34.13 -4.48
C LYS A 246 -35.39 -33.95 -3.34
N PHE A 247 -35.23 -32.91 -2.52
CA PHE A 247 -35.99 -32.75 -1.29
C PHE A 247 -37.14 -31.74 -1.39
N PHE A 248 -37.06 -30.83 -2.37
CA PHE A 248 -38.03 -29.74 -2.51
C PHE A 248 -38.77 -29.74 -3.85
N SER A 249 -38.65 -30.82 -4.63
CA SER A 249 -39.43 -31.09 -5.84
C SER A 249 -39.34 -30.00 -6.92
N TYR A 250 -38.23 -29.26 -7.00
CA TYR A 250 -37.98 -28.35 -8.11
C TYR A 250 -37.61 -29.14 -9.39
N PRO A 251 -37.86 -28.60 -10.59
CA PRO A 251 -37.59 -29.28 -11.86
C PRO A 251 -36.13 -29.68 -12.05
N SER A 252 -35.89 -30.75 -12.82
CA SER A 252 -34.54 -31.19 -13.20
C SER A 252 -33.75 -30.14 -13.98
N SER A 253 -34.43 -29.16 -14.60
CA SER A 253 -33.86 -28.01 -15.30
C SER A 253 -33.14 -27.01 -14.41
N VAL A 254 -33.33 -27.04 -13.08
CA VAL A 254 -32.51 -26.26 -12.13
C VAL A 254 -31.04 -26.61 -12.36
N ALA A 255 -30.18 -25.63 -12.61
CA ALA A 255 -28.80 -25.91 -13.01
C ALA A 255 -27.81 -24.95 -12.37
N VAL A 256 -26.66 -25.49 -11.94
CA VAL A 256 -25.51 -24.69 -11.50
C VAL A 256 -24.79 -24.18 -12.74
N LYS A 257 -24.42 -22.90 -12.73
CA LYS A 257 -23.61 -22.24 -13.76
C LYS A 257 -22.41 -21.60 -13.09
N ASP A 258 -21.21 -21.98 -13.53
CA ASP A 258 -19.96 -21.37 -13.06
C ASP A 258 -19.59 -20.15 -13.90
N ARG A 259 -19.29 -19.02 -13.26
CA ARG A 259 -18.88 -17.76 -13.89
C ARG A 259 -17.67 -17.92 -14.81
N VAL A 260 -16.74 -18.79 -14.45
CA VAL A 260 -15.49 -19.04 -15.20
C VAL A 260 -15.74 -19.52 -16.63
N ASN A 261 -16.92 -20.10 -16.90
CA ASN A 261 -17.30 -20.62 -18.22
C ASN A 261 -17.92 -19.57 -19.16
N TYR A 262 -18.03 -18.31 -18.71
CA TYR A 262 -18.67 -17.24 -19.46
C TYR A 262 -17.73 -16.03 -19.52
N ASN A 263 -17.79 -15.26 -20.61
CA ASN A 263 -17.27 -13.89 -20.55
C ASN A 263 -18.25 -12.98 -19.79
N THR A 264 -17.81 -11.77 -19.43
CA THR A 264 -18.63 -10.82 -18.65
C THR A 264 -19.99 -10.54 -19.30
N THR A 265 -20.04 -10.31 -20.61
CA THR A 265 -21.31 -10.03 -21.30
C THR A 265 -22.25 -11.23 -21.26
N GLN A 266 -21.73 -12.43 -21.52
CA GLN A 266 -22.51 -13.66 -21.47
C GLN A 266 -23.03 -13.95 -20.05
N TRP A 267 -22.22 -13.68 -19.02
CA TRP A 267 -22.63 -13.87 -17.63
C TRP A 267 -23.73 -12.88 -17.23
N ILE A 268 -23.56 -11.59 -17.53
CA ILE A 268 -24.56 -10.56 -17.26
C ILE A 268 -25.89 -10.89 -17.96
N ASN A 269 -25.84 -11.31 -19.23
CA ASN A 269 -27.04 -11.68 -19.98
C ASN A 269 -27.74 -12.89 -19.36
N LEU A 270 -26.99 -13.93 -18.96
CA LEU A 270 -27.54 -15.10 -18.27
C LEU A 270 -28.29 -14.71 -16.98
N LEU A 271 -27.70 -13.85 -16.15
CA LEU A 271 -28.33 -13.40 -14.91
C LEU A 271 -29.59 -12.57 -15.19
N LYS A 272 -29.54 -11.69 -16.19
CA LYS A 272 -30.70 -10.89 -16.59
C LYS A 272 -31.84 -11.75 -17.16
N GLU A 273 -31.54 -12.77 -17.96
CA GLU A 273 -32.56 -13.67 -18.51
C GLU A 273 -33.38 -14.38 -17.41
N GLU A 274 -32.74 -14.74 -16.29
CA GLU A 274 -33.44 -15.30 -15.12
C GLU A 274 -34.31 -14.25 -14.42
N LEU A 275 -33.75 -13.07 -14.15
CA LEU A 275 -34.46 -11.99 -13.46
C LEU A 275 -35.62 -11.42 -14.28
N ASP A 276 -35.44 -11.25 -15.59
CA ASP A 276 -36.48 -10.81 -16.53
C ASP A 276 -37.62 -11.83 -16.61
N ALA A 277 -37.31 -13.12 -16.38
CA ALA A 277 -38.30 -14.18 -16.26
C ALA A 277 -38.88 -14.32 -14.84
N GLY A 278 -38.57 -13.39 -13.93
CA GLY A 278 -39.10 -13.37 -12.56
C GLY A 278 -38.53 -14.45 -11.64
N ARG A 279 -37.33 -14.98 -11.95
CA ARG A 279 -36.66 -16.02 -11.17
C ARG A 279 -35.50 -15.43 -10.35
N PRO A 280 -35.65 -15.26 -9.02
CA PRO A 280 -34.52 -14.95 -8.17
C PRO A 280 -33.54 -16.13 -8.14
N MET A 281 -32.26 -15.83 -8.17
CA MET A 281 -31.20 -16.83 -8.25
C MET A 281 -30.48 -16.97 -6.92
N TYR A 282 -30.17 -18.22 -6.58
CA TYR A 282 -29.13 -18.47 -5.60
C TYR A 282 -27.80 -18.09 -6.24
N TYR A 283 -27.02 -17.25 -5.57
CA TYR A 283 -25.72 -16.80 -6.02
C TYR A 283 -24.69 -17.05 -4.93
N GLU A 284 -23.49 -17.46 -5.33
CA GLU A 284 -22.37 -17.60 -4.42
C GLU A 284 -21.07 -17.16 -5.08
N GLY A 285 -20.12 -16.78 -4.23
CA GLY A 285 -18.73 -16.58 -4.61
C GLY A 285 -17.81 -17.30 -3.63
N THR A 286 -16.74 -17.90 -4.14
CA THR A 286 -15.64 -18.39 -3.30
C THR A 286 -14.34 -17.68 -3.66
N GLY A 287 -13.49 -17.41 -2.67
CA GLY A 287 -12.14 -16.85 -2.83
C GLY A 287 -11.09 -17.90 -2.44
N ASN A 288 -9.86 -17.48 -2.11
CA ASN A 288 -8.96 -18.32 -1.30
C ASN A 288 -9.62 -18.50 0.08
N GLY A 289 -10.17 -19.70 0.34
CA GLY A 289 -11.05 -20.12 1.45
C GLY A 289 -12.56 -20.22 1.16
N SER A 290 -13.36 -20.71 2.14
CA SER A 290 -14.80 -21.06 1.98
C SER A 290 -15.70 -19.95 1.43
N GLY A 291 -16.67 -20.37 0.63
CA GLY A 291 -17.60 -19.54 -0.12
C GLY A 291 -18.73 -18.93 0.70
N HIS A 292 -19.34 -17.88 0.14
CA HIS A 292 -20.53 -17.25 0.71
C HIS A 292 -21.70 -17.28 -0.26
N ALA A 293 -22.91 -17.47 0.27
CA ALA A 293 -24.14 -17.59 -0.49
C ALA A 293 -25.14 -16.49 -0.16
N PHE A 294 -25.78 -15.96 -1.20
CA PHE A 294 -26.72 -14.85 -1.14
C PHE A 294 -27.73 -14.97 -2.29
N VAL A 295 -28.72 -14.07 -2.36
CA VAL A 295 -29.74 -14.11 -3.41
C VAL A 295 -29.53 -12.94 -4.37
N CYS A 296 -29.41 -13.23 -5.66
CA CYS A 296 -29.47 -12.25 -6.73
C CYS A 296 -30.92 -12.16 -7.22
N ASP A 297 -31.58 -11.03 -7.00
CA ASP A 297 -33.03 -10.91 -7.21
C ASP A 297 -33.46 -9.63 -7.92
N GLY A 298 -32.54 -8.84 -8.46
CA GLY A 298 -32.87 -7.67 -9.25
C GLY A 298 -31.67 -7.11 -9.99
N TYR A 299 -31.91 -6.12 -10.85
CA TYR A 299 -30.84 -5.34 -11.47
C TYR A 299 -31.35 -3.97 -11.91
N ASP A 300 -30.47 -2.99 -11.96
CA ASP A 300 -30.81 -1.62 -12.36
C ASP A 300 -30.43 -1.31 -13.83
N ASN A 301 -30.72 -0.09 -14.25
CA ASN A 301 -30.43 0.37 -15.62
C ASN A 301 -28.93 0.55 -15.92
N ASN A 302 -28.07 0.33 -14.93
CA ASN A 302 -26.62 0.50 -15.01
C ASN A 302 -25.88 -0.85 -14.92
N ASN A 303 -26.60 -1.98 -15.01
CA ASN A 303 -26.07 -3.34 -14.86
C ASN A 303 -25.56 -3.66 -13.46
N LEU A 304 -25.93 -2.89 -12.43
CA LEU A 304 -25.72 -3.32 -11.06
C LEU A 304 -26.80 -4.32 -10.68
N PHE A 305 -26.40 -5.40 -10.02
CA PHE A 305 -27.31 -6.47 -9.59
C PHE A 305 -27.66 -6.29 -8.13
N HIS A 306 -28.93 -6.45 -7.80
CA HIS A 306 -29.41 -6.40 -6.42
C HIS A 306 -29.12 -7.74 -5.73
N PHE A 307 -28.48 -7.65 -4.57
CA PHE A 307 -28.20 -8.79 -3.71
C PHE A 307 -28.87 -8.63 -2.35
N ASN A 308 -29.54 -9.70 -1.94
CA ASN A 308 -29.92 -9.92 -0.55
C ASN A 308 -28.90 -10.84 0.12
N TRP A 309 -28.17 -10.31 1.10
CA TRP A 309 -27.05 -11.03 1.71
C TRP A 309 -27.46 -12.05 2.78
N GLY A 310 -28.74 -12.08 3.18
CA GLY A 310 -29.22 -12.93 4.27
C GLY A 310 -28.80 -12.45 5.66
N TRP A 311 -28.63 -11.14 5.84
CA TRP A 311 -28.22 -10.49 7.10
C TRP A 311 -29.28 -9.52 7.66
N GLY A 312 -30.55 -9.90 7.52
CA GLY A 312 -31.67 -9.10 8.04
C GLY A 312 -31.89 -7.79 7.29
N GLY A 313 -31.47 -7.71 6.03
CA GLY A 313 -31.56 -6.50 5.20
C GLY A 313 -30.39 -5.54 5.30
N ASN A 314 -29.44 -5.78 6.20
CA ASN A 314 -28.22 -4.99 6.26
C ASN A 314 -27.40 -5.22 4.99
N TYR A 315 -26.92 -4.12 4.39
CA TYR A 315 -26.08 -4.09 3.18
C TYR A 315 -26.75 -4.62 1.90
N ASP A 316 -28.03 -5.03 1.95
CA ASP A 316 -28.79 -5.34 0.73
C ASP A 316 -28.74 -4.14 -0.20
N GLY A 317 -28.52 -4.36 -1.49
CA GLY A 317 -28.33 -3.26 -2.43
C GLY A 317 -27.84 -3.73 -3.78
N TYR A 318 -27.55 -2.77 -4.65
CA TYR A 318 -27.10 -2.95 -6.02
C TYR A 318 -25.57 -2.90 -6.09
N PHE A 319 -24.95 -3.94 -6.64
CA PHE A 319 -23.48 -4.07 -6.73
C PHE A 319 -23.03 -4.50 -8.14
N GLN A 320 -21.83 -4.08 -8.55
CA GLN A 320 -21.20 -4.49 -9.82
C GLN A 320 -20.71 -5.96 -9.77
N ILE A 321 -21.12 -6.80 -10.73
CA ILE A 321 -20.89 -8.27 -10.77
C ILE A 321 -19.53 -8.71 -11.40
N ASN A 322 -18.55 -7.81 -11.46
CA ASN A 322 -17.18 -7.93 -12.04
C ASN A 322 -17.02 -7.44 -13.50
N ALA A 323 -15.81 -6.92 -13.77
CA ALA A 323 -15.37 -6.05 -14.89
C ALA A 323 -15.58 -4.55 -14.62
N LEU A 324 -14.75 -4.04 -13.71
CA LEU A 324 -14.66 -2.62 -13.38
C LEU A 324 -14.18 -1.73 -14.56
N ASN A 325 -13.60 -2.34 -15.61
CA ASN A 325 -13.24 -1.71 -16.88
C ASN A 325 -13.34 -2.69 -18.09
N PRO A 326 -14.44 -2.65 -18.86
CA PRO A 326 -14.78 -3.71 -19.82
C PRO A 326 -14.13 -3.61 -21.23
N SER A 327 -13.43 -2.52 -21.59
CA SER A 327 -12.88 -2.34 -22.96
C SER A 327 -11.38 -2.61 -23.11
N GLY A 328 -10.67 -2.91 -22.02
CA GLY A 328 -9.28 -3.38 -22.10
C GLY A 328 -9.26 -4.80 -22.68
N THR A 329 -8.50 -5.02 -23.75
CA THR A 329 -8.23 -6.36 -24.27
C THR A 329 -7.75 -7.28 -23.13
N GLY A 330 -8.62 -8.19 -22.66
CA GLY A 330 -8.23 -9.32 -21.81
C GLY A 330 -8.57 -9.27 -20.32
N THR A 331 -9.21 -8.25 -19.76
CA THR A 331 -9.64 -8.26 -18.34
C THR A 331 -11.04 -8.83 -18.14
N GLY A 332 -11.24 -10.08 -18.58
CA GLY A 332 -12.53 -10.77 -18.45
C GLY A 332 -12.64 -12.17 -19.07
N GLY A 333 -11.52 -12.72 -19.55
CA GLY A 333 -11.46 -14.08 -20.09
C GLY A 333 -10.02 -14.47 -20.43
N GLY A 334 -9.39 -15.26 -19.56
CA GLY A 334 -8.07 -15.85 -19.80
C GLY A 334 -6.93 -15.17 -19.04
N THR A 335 -6.32 -15.95 -18.14
CA THR A 335 -5.01 -15.77 -17.48
C THR A 335 -4.83 -14.59 -16.51
N GLY A 336 -5.18 -14.81 -15.23
CA GLY A 336 -4.57 -14.13 -14.07
C GLY A 336 -5.43 -13.08 -13.36
N GLY A 337 -6.36 -13.51 -12.49
CA GLY A 337 -7.15 -12.65 -11.60
C GLY A 337 -8.51 -13.28 -11.25
N TYR A 338 -8.96 -13.19 -9.99
CA TYR A 338 -10.09 -13.87 -9.31
C TYR A 338 -11.49 -13.77 -9.96
N ASN A 339 -11.63 -14.15 -11.24
CA ASN A 339 -12.90 -14.59 -11.84
C ASN A 339 -13.18 -16.08 -11.56
N SER A 340 -12.38 -16.70 -10.70
CA SER A 340 -12.49 -18.08 -10.22
C SER A 340 -13.62 -18.17 -9.17
N ASN A 341 -14.54 -19.12 -9.35
CA ASN A 341 -15.48 -19.62 -8.32
C ASN A 341 -16.75 -18.82 -7.96
N HIS A 342 -17.21 -17.86 -8.78
CA HIS A 342 -18.61 -17.43 -8.71
C HIS A 342 -19.53 -18.48 -9.34
N ARG A 343 -20.66 -18.77 -8.70
CA ARG A 343 -21.69 -19.68 -9.22
C ARG A 343 -23.09 -19.09 -9.03
N ALA A 344 -23.94 -19.33 -10.01
CA ALA A 344 -25.37 -19.04 -9.93
C ALA A 344 -26.15 -20.33 -10.17
N ILE A 345 -27.29 -20.49 -9.48
CA ILE A 345 -28.26 -21.53 -9.82
C ILE A 345 -29.41 -20.89 -10.60
N ILE A 346 -29.57 -21.33 -11.84
CA ILE A 346 -30.61 -20.87 -12.76
C ILE A 346 -31.80 -21.83 -12.80
N ASN A 347 -32.90 -21.38 -13.39
CA ASN A 347 -34.18 -22.08 -13.55
C ASN A 347 -34.86 -22.46 -12.23
N ILE A 348 -34.61 -21.73 -11.14
CA ILE A 348 -35.30 -21.97 -9.86
C ILE A 348 -36.73 -21.42 -9.95
N GLN A 349 -37.65 -22.29 -10.35
CA GLN A 349 -39.09 -22.04 -10.35
C GLN A 349 -39.85 -23.36 -10.12
N PRO A 350 -41.07 -23.33 -9.57
CA PRO A 350 -41.94 -24.49 -9.53
C PRO A 350 -42.16 -25.05 -10.94
N PRO A 351 -42.42 -26.36 -11.09
CA PRO A 351 -42.74 -26.95 -12.39
C PRO A 351 -43.90 -26.19 -13.04
N ALA A 352 -43.75 -25.80 -14.31
CA ALA A 352 -44.87 -25.33 -15.12
C ALA A 352 -45.96 -26.42 -15.05
N ASN A 353 -47.22 -26.08 -14.81
CA ASN A 353 -48.30 -27.06 -14.73
C ASN A 353 -48.29 -27.97 -15.97
N THR A 354 -47.64 -29.13 -15.85
CA THR A 354 -47.52 -30.12 -16.90
C THR A 354 -47.51 -31.51 -16.27
N GLN A 355 -48.66 -32.17 -16.45
CA GLN A 355 -48.86 -33.60 -16.66
C GLN A 355 -48.75 -34.55 -15.44
N GLN A 356 -49.92 -35.01 -15.01
CA GLN A 356 -50.17 -36.06 -14.02
C GLN A 356 -49.64 -37.43 -14.50
N VAL A 357 -48.61 -37.95 -13.85
CA VAL A 357 -48.45 -39.39 -13.65
C VAL A 357 -49.23 -39.76 -12.40
N ASP A 358 -50.27 -40.56 -12.53
CA ASP A 358 -51.17 -40.95 -11.44
C ASP A 358 -51.19 -42.48 -11.33
N ILE A 359 -50.24 -43.04 -10.57
CA ILE A 359 -50.22 -44.49 -10.31
C ILE A 359 -51.06 -44.76 -9.07
N ARG A 360 -52.09 -45.62 -9.22
CA ARG A 360 -52.97 -46.02 -8.12
C ARG A 360 -52.97 -47.52 -7.93
N LEU A 361 -53.30 -47.95 -6.71
CA LEU A 361 -53.51 -49.36 -6.41
C LEU A 361 -54.68 -49.91 -7.23
N TYR A 362 -54.51 -51.11 -7.75
CA TYR A 362 -55.51 -51.87 -8.48
C TYR A 362 -55.76 -53.26 -7.84
N ASN A 363 -55.12 -53.55 -6.71
CA ASN A 363 -55.38 -54.70 -5.85
C ASN A 363 -54.91 -54.41 -4.41
N PHE A 364 -55.34 -55.19 -3.43
CA PHE A 364 -54.88 -55.08 -2.05
C PHE A 364 -53.38 -55.33 -1.95
N VAL A 365 -52.71 -54.54 -1.11
CA VAL A 365 -51.34 -54.84 -0.67
C VAL A 365 -51.43 -56.02 0.30
N THR A 366 -50.81 -57.15 -0.05
CA THR A 366 -50.94 -58.40 0.71
C THR A 366 -49.55 -58.92 1.11
N PRO A 367 -49.13 -58.73 2.37
CA PRO A 367 -47.96 -59.39 2.93
C PRO A 367 -48.24 -60.86 3.24
N THR A 368 -47.28 -61.73 2.93
CA THR A 368 -47.32 -63.18 3.15
C THR A 368 -45.95 -63.65 3.67
N PRO A 369 -45.87 -64.22 4.88
CA PRO A 369 -46.93 -64.28 5.89
C PRO A 369 -47.21 -62.89 6.52
N VAL A 370 -48.39 -62.72 7.13
CA VAL A 370 -48.74 -61.49 7.90
C VAL A 370 -48.05 -61.48 9.28
N ASN A 371 -47.65 -62.65 9.77
CA ASN A 371 -46.83 -62.81 10.97
C ASN A 371 -45.48 -63.42 10.55
N VAL A 372 -44.42 -62.61 10.59
CA VAL A 372 -43.06 -62.95 10.15
C VAL A 372 -42.20 -63.16 11.38
N ILE A 373 -41.42 -64.24 11.44
CA ILE A 373 -40.36 -64.37 12.45
C ILE A 373 -39.19 -63.51 11.98
N ILE A 374 -38.64 -62.64 12.83
CA ILE A 374 -37.51 -61.76 12.47
C ILE A 374 -36.35 -62.63 11.97
N GLY A 375 -35.79 -62.24 10.81
CA GLY A 375 -34.78 -63.03 10.08
C GLY A 375 -35.35 -64.01 9.04
N ASN A 376 -36.66 -64.29 9.02
CA ASN A 376 -37.28 -65.13 7.99
C ASN A 376 -37.74 -64.34 6.75
N PRO A 377 -37.89 -65.02 5.59
CA PRO A 377 -38.35 -64.39 4.35
C PRO A 377 -39.76 -63.78 4.43
N ILE A 378 -39.96 -62.68 3.70
CA ILE A 378 -41.24 -61.99 3.50
C ILE A 378 -41.56 -61.85 2.00
N LYS A 379 -42.84 -61.91 1.67
CA LYS A 379 -43.36 -61.56 0.35
C LYS A 379 -44.48 -60.52 0.47
N VAL A 380 -44.50 -59.52 -0.41
CA VAL A 380 -45.61 -58.54 -0.50
C VAL A 380 -46.10 -58.48 -1.94
N THR A 381 -47.40 -58.61 -2.13
CA THR A 381 -48.01 -58.63 -3.47
C THR A 381 -49.04 -57.53 -3.65
N THR A 382 -49.08 -56.91 -4.83
CA THR A 382 -50.15 -55.97 -5.23
C THR A 382 -50.24 -55.84 -6.75
N ASN A 383 -51.21 -55.07 -7.24
CA ASN A 383 -51.29 -54.60 -8.62
C ASN A 383 -51.43 -53.08 -8.63
N VAL A 384 -50.93 -52.43 -9.67
CA VAL A 384 -51.07 -50.98 -9.88
C VAL A 384 -51.58 -50.68 -11.29
N ARG A 385 -52.19 -49.51 -11.44
CA ARG A 385 -52.67 -48.99 -12.72
C ARG A 385 -52.22 -47.55 -12.90
N ASN A 386 -51.88 -47.19 -14.13
CA ASN A 386 -51.61 -45.81 -14.49
C ASN A 386 -52.91 -45.11 -14.94
N PHE A 387 -53.38 -44.18 -14.12
CA PHE A 387 -54.52 -43.29 -14.37
C PHE A 387 -54.08 -41.93 -14.95
N GLY A 388 -52.78 -41.70 -15.07
CA GLY A 388 -52.21 -40.51 -15.70
C GLY A 388 -52.38 -40.54 -17.22
N THR A 389 -52.18 -39.40 -17.87
CA THR A 389 -52.36 -39.27 -19.33
C THR A 389 -51.17 -39.77 -20.15
N ASN A 390 -50.03 -40.06 -19.52
CA ASN A 390 -48.77 -40.46 -20.15
C ASN A 390 -48.28 -41.84 -19.65
N THR A 391 -47.50 -42.55 -20.47
CA THR A 391 -46.79 -43.77 -20.05
C THR A 391 -45.83 -43.49 -18.90
N PHE A 392 -45.95 -44.23 -17.81
CA PHE A 392 -45.02 -44.21 -16.70
C PHE A 392 -43.81 -45.08 -17.02
N ASN A 393 -42.61 -44.51 -16.88
CA ASN A 393 -41.34 -45.24 -16.87
C ASN A 393 -40.62 -44.89 -15.58
N GLY A 394 -40.26 -45.89 -14.80
CA GLY A 394 -39.63 -45.64 -13.51
C GLY A 394 -39.46 -46.88 -12.68
N GLU A 395 -39.56 -46.70 -11.37
CA GLU A 395 -39.34 -47.72 -10.38
C GLU A 395 -40.56 -47.85 -9.46
N ILE A 396 -40.75 -49.03 -8.89
CA ILE A 396 -41.78 -49.30 -7.89
C ILE A 396 -41.17 -50.13 -6.76
N CYS A 397 -41.53 -49.85 -5.50
CA CYS A 397 -41.01 -50.57 -4.34
C CYS A 397 -42.11 -50.87 -3.31
N ALA A 398 -41.82 -51.87 -2.46
CA ALA A 398 -42.49 -52.04 -1.18
C ALA A 398 -41.52 -51.66 -0.06
N ALA A 399 -41.97 -50.81 0.85
CA ALA A 399 -41.18 -50.29 1.97
C ALA A 399 -41.90 -50.55 3.30
N LEU A 400 -41.12 -50.87 4.33
CA LEU A 400 -41.56 -51.14 5.70
C LEU A 400 -41.42 -49.89 6.57
N PHE A 401 -42.39 -49.67 7.44
CA PHE A 401 -42.46 -48.54 8.36
C PHE A 401 -42.84 -49.02 9.76
N ASP A 402 -42.35 -48.34 10.79
CA ASP A 402 -42.66 -48.67 12.18
C ASP A 402 -44.03 -48.12 12.62
N LYS A 403 -44.35 -48.29 13.92
CA LYS A 403 -45.62 -47.80 14.51
C LYS A 403 -45.76 -46.26 14.50
N TYR A 404 -44.66 -45.53 14.34
CA TYR A 404 -44.62 -44.07 14.23
C TYR A 404 -44.62 -43.59 12.78
N ASN A 405 -44.73 -44.51 11.82
CA ASN A 405 -44.63 -44.30 10.37
C ASN A 405 -43.24 -43.81 9.92
N GLU A 406 -42.18 -44.14 10.67
CA GLU A 406 -40.80 -43.92 10.25
C GLU A 406 -40.35 -45.05 9.32
N PHE A 407 -39.58 -44.72 8.28
CA PHE A 407 -39.06 -45.71 7.33
C PHE A 407 -38.08 -46.65 8.03
N VAL A 408 -38.27 -47.95 7.83
CA VAL A 408 -37.44 -49.00 8.42
C VAL A 408 -36.53 -49.62 7.37
N ASP A 409 -37.09 -50.21 6.31
CA ASP A 409 -36.31 -50.86 5.26
C ASP A 409 -37.11 -51.02 3.96
N TYR A 410 -36.44 -51.22 2.83
CA TYR A 410 -37.09 -51.68 1.60
C TYR A 410 -37.23 -53.20 1.62
N ILE A 411 -38.43 -53.68 1.30
CA ILE A 411 -38.63 -55.11 1.03
C ILE A 411 -37.99 -55.44 -0.32
N GLN A 412 -38.33 -54.71 -1.37
CA GLN A 412 -37.66 -54.81 -2.67
C GLN A 412 -37.95 -53.57 -3.52
N ILE A 413 -36.99 -53.20 -4.36
CA ILE A 413 -37.14 -52.17 -5.40
C ILE A 413 -37.09 -52.85 -6.77
N TYR A 414 -38.05 -52.54 -7.64
CA TYR A 414 -38.00 -52.86 -9.06
C TYR A 414 -37.48 -51.65 -9.83
N ASN A 415 -36.24 -51.75 -10.32
CA ASN A 415 -35.49 -50.63 -10.92
C ASN A 415 -35.93 -50.23 -12.34
N SER A 416 -36.88 -50.94 -12.96
CA SER A 416 -37.38 -50.62 -14.30
C SER A 416 -38.76 -51.22 -14.54
N ILE A 417 -39.80 -50.38 -14.47
CA ILE A 417 -41.17 -50.71 -14.84
C ILE A 417 -41.72 -49.66 -15.82
N THR A 418 -42.41 -50.15 -16.85
CA THR A 418 -43.14 -49.34 -17.82
C THR A 418 -44.63 -49.64 -17.71
N ILE A 419 -45.46 -48.63 -17.46
CA ILE A 419 -46.91 -48.75 -17.37
C ILE A 419 -47.55 -47.72 -18.31
N PRO A 420 -48.05 -48.14 -19.49
CA PRO A 420 -48.73 -47.23 -20.42
C PRO A 420 -49.93 -46.52 -19.79
N SER A 421 -50.31 -45.36 -20.36
CA SER A 421 -51.50 -44.60 -19.95
C SER A 421 -52.77 -45.47 -20.01
N ALA A 422 -53.63 -45.38 -19.00
CA ALA A 422 -54.86 -46.15 -18.81
C ALA A 422 -54.71 -47.69 -18.69
N GLU A 423 -53.50 -48.23 -18.81
CA GLU A 423 -53.20 -49.67 -18.72
C GLU A 423 -52.94 -50.15 -17.29
N LYS A 424 -53.22 -51.43 -17.05
CA LYS A 424 -53.06 -52.11 -15.75
C LYS A 424 -51.82 -53.02 -15.78
N PHE A 425 -51.08 -53.06 -14.67
CA PHE A 425 -50.11 -54.13 -14.45
C PHE A 425 -50.82 -55.28 -13.72
N ILE A 426 -51.33 -56.25 -14.48
CA ILE A 426 -52.31 -57.26 -14.00
C ILE A 426 -51.65 -58.51 -13.40
N ASN A 427 -50.33 -58.69 -13.58
CA ASN A 427 -49.61 -59.92 -13.22
C ASN A 427 -48.91 -59.90 -11.84
N GLY A 428 -49.45 -59.20 -10.83
CA GLY A 428 -49.01 -59.33 -9.43
C GLY A 428 -47.56 -58.89 -9.20
N ILE A 429 -47.35 -57.59 -8.98
CA ILE A 429 -46.03 -57.10 -8.55
C ILE A 429 -45.73 -57.73 -7.20
N THR A 430 -44.64 -58.49 -7.15
CA THR A 430 -44.26 -59.33 -6.02
C THR A 430 -42.93 -58.84 -5.48
N PHE A 431 -42.93 -58.21 -4.31
CA PHE A 431 -41.73 -57.80 -3.60
C PHE A 431 -41.31 -58.91 -2.65
N GLN A 432 -40.07 -59.37 -2.71
CA GLN A 432 -39.55 -60.41 -1.82
C GLN A 432 -38.23 -59.99 -1.18
N ASN A 433 -38.11 -60.24 0.12
CA ASN A 433 -36.86 -60.10 0.86
C ASN A 433 -36.63 -61.38 1.67
N ASN A 434 -35.45 -62.00 1.52
CA ASN A 434 -35.07 -63.21 2.24
C ASN A 434 -34.29 -62.93 3.53
N THR A 435 -33.90 -61.67 3.76
CA THR A 435 -33.00 -61.19 4.81
C THR A 435 -33.38 -59.76 5.18
N LEU A 436 -34.62 -59.53 5.62
CA LEU A 436 -34.95 -58.27 6.29
C LEU A 436 -34.09 -58.16 7.55
N SER A 437 -33.60 -56.95 7.84
CA SER A 437 -32.65 -56.69 8.93
C SER A 437 -33.02 -57.41 10.24
N GLU A 438 -32.05 -58.11 10.84
CA GLU A 438 -32.15 -58.74 12.16
C GLU A 438 -32.38 -57.71 13.30
N GLU A 439 -32.32 -56.42 12.96
CA GLU A 439 -32.47 -55.29 13.87
C GLU A 439 -33.94 -54.89 14.09
N LEU A 440 -34.89 -55.58 13.45
CA LEU A 440 -36.32 -55.40 13.69
C LEU A 440 -36.68 -55.86 15.11
N LEU A 441 -37.37 -55.02 15.86
CA LEU A 441 -37.98 -55.41 17.14
C LEU A 441 -39.30 -56.14 16.91
N GLN A 442 -39.67 -57.03 17.85
CA GLN A 442 -41.00 -57.63 17.87
C GLN A 442 -42.08 -56.54 17.93
N GLY A 443 -43.08 -56.61 17.05
CA GLY A 443 -44.16 -55.64 17.01
C GLY A 443 -44.88 -55.56 15.67
N THR A 444 -45.86 -54.66 15.61
CA THR A 444 -46.63 -54.38 14.40
C THR A 444 -46.00 -53.23 13.62
N TYR A 445 -45.75 -53.47 12.33
CA TYR A 445 -45.19 -52.55 11.34
C TYR A 445 -46.20 -52.35 10.21
N LYS A 446 -45.93 -51.40 9.31
CA LYS A 446 -46.73 -51.14 8.10
C LYS A 446 -45.90 -51.35 6.85
N VAL A 447 -46.49 -51.97 5.83
CA VAL A 447 -45.91 -51.99 4.49
C VAL A 447 -46.67 -51.10 3.52
N GLY A 448 -45.95 -50.23 2.80
CA GLY A 448 -46.48 -49.34 1.79
C GLY A 448 -45.83 -49.52 0.42
N ILE A 449 -46.61 -49.28 -0.64
CA ILE A 449 -46.16 -49.34 -2.04
C ILE A 449 -45.92 -47.93 -2.57
N TYR A 450 -44.75 -47.71 -3.16
CA TYR A 450 -44.31 -46.42 -3.70
C TYR A 450 -43.83 -46.56 -5.15
N TYR A 451 -43.97 -45.50 -5.93
CA TYR A 451 -43.45 -45.42 -7.30
C TYR A 451 -42.63 -44.14 -7.49
N ARG A 452 -41.66 -44.15 -8.40
CA ARG A 452 -40.93 -42.94 -8.81
C ARG A 452 -40.62 -43.00 -10.31
N PRO A 453 -40.69 -41.89 -11.06
CA PRO A 453 -40.10 -41.82 -12.41
C PRO A 453 -38.61 -42.16 -12.36
N THR A 454 -38.00 -42.56 -13.48
CA THR A 454 -36.54 -42.75 -13.56
C THR A 454 -35.84 -41.46 -13.09
N ASN A 455 -35.02 -41.55 -12.02
CA ASN A 455 -34.39 -40.41 -11.32
C ASN A 455 -35.32 -39.43 -10.59
N GLY A 456 -36.59 -39.79 -10.38
CA GLY A 456 -37.57 -39.04 -9.59
C GLY A 456 -37.60 -39.42 -8.11
N ASN A 457 -38.52 -38.82 -7.35
CA ASN A 457 -38.73 -39.13 -5.94
C ASN A 457 -39.81 -40.19 -5.72
N TRP A 458 -39.69 -40.95 -4.62
CA TRP A 458 -40.71 -41.93 -4.22
C TRP A 458 -42.02 -41.23 -3.83
N VAL A 459 -43.09 -41.59 -4.53
CA VAL A 459 -44.46 -41.15 -4.30
C VAL A 459 -45.26 -42.36 -3.81
N LEU A 460 -46.01 -42.20 -2.72
CA LEU A 460 -46.92 -43.25 -2.26
C LEU A 460 -47.95 -43.52 -3.35
N VAL A 461 -48.11 -44.79 -3.74
CA VAL A 461 -49.16 -45.18 -4.70
C VAL A 461 -50.51 -44.83 -4.09
N SER A 462 -51.31 -44.01 -4.78
CA SER A 462 -52.55 -43.50 -4.22
C SER A 462 -53.65 -44.57 -4.20
N ASN A 463 -54.60 -44.41 -3.27
CA ASN A 463 -55.75 -45.31 -3.14
C ASN A 463 -56.84 -44.87 -4.13
N ASP A 464 -57.44 -45.80 -4.88
CA ASP A 464 -58.55 -45.48 -5.81
C ASP A 464 -59.93 -45.42 -5.12
N GLY A 465 -59.98 -45.59 -3.80
CA GLY A 465 -61.20 -45.66 -3.00
C GLY A 465 -61.63 -47.08 -2.60
N ASN A 466 -61.13 -48.13 -3.27
CA ASN A 466 -61.47 -49.54 -2.97
C ASN A 466 -60.33 -50.34 -2.32
N TYR A 467 -59.07 -49.92 -2.52
CA TYR A 467 -57.89 -50.62 -2.00
C TYR A 467 -57.12 -49.73 -1.03
N LYS A 468 -56.59 -50.35 0.03
CA LYS A 468 -55.83 -49.66 1.07
C LYS A 468 -54.33 -49.91 0.87
N ASN A 469 -53.58 -48.85 0.56
CA ASN A 469 -52.15 -48.80 0.78
C ASN A 469 -51.86 -48.64 2.28
N TRP A 470 -50.68 -49.08 2.73
CA TRP A 470 -50.31 -49.22 4.15
C TRP A 470 -51.14 -50.28 4.88
N VAL A 471 -50.61 -51.50 4.89
CA VAL A 471 -51.19 -52.64 5.61
C VAL A 471 -50.28 -53.09 6.72
N ASP A 472 -50.88 -53.52 7.83
CA ASP A 472 -50.16 -53.94 9.02
C ASP A 472 -49.53 -55.33 8.79
N ILE A 473 -48.34 -55.51 9.35
CA ILE A 473 -47.60 -56.77 9.39
C ILE A 473 -46.94 -56.92 10.75
N ASN A 474 -46.96 -58.13 11.31
CA ASN A 474 -46.39 -58.40 12.63
C ASN A 474 -45.05 -59.12 12.47
N PHE A 475 -44.04 -58.62 13.18
CA PHE A 475 -42.75 -59.28 13.34
C PHE A 475 -42.66 -59.88 14.74
N ASN A 476 -42.33 -61.17 14.82
CA ASN A 476 -42.20 -61.93 16.05
C ASN A 476 -40.74 -62.28 16.32
N ASN A 477 -40.36 -62.31 17.59
CA ASN A 477 -39.00 -62.64 18.02
C ASN A 477 -38.64 -64.10 17.64
N PRO A 478 -37.41 -64.38 17.15
CA PRO A 478 -36.93 -65.74 16.93
C PRO A 478 -36.78 -66.55 18.23
N ILE A 479 -36.59 -65.87 19.37
CA ILE A 479 -36.65 -66.48 20.70
C ILE A 479 -38.12 -66.59 21.11
N LYS A 480 -38.54 -67.77 21.59
CA LYS A 480 -39.93 -68.01 22.03
C LYS A 480 -40.33 -66.99 23.08
N ASP A 481 -41.60 -66.57 23.05
CA ASP A 481 -42.19 -65.65 24.03
C ASP A 481 -41.97 -66.12 25.49
N GLU A 482 -41.81 -67.44 25.72
CA GLU A 482 -41.55 -68.02 27.03
C GLU A 482 -40.20 -67.57 27.64
N ASP A 483 -39.21 -67.18 26.83
CA ASP A 483 -37.86 -66.75 27.24
C ASP A 483 -37.57 -65.29 26.86
N TYR A 484 -38.62 -64.47 26.72
CA TYR A 484 -38.52 -63.09 26.25
C TYR A 484 -37.87 -62.15 27.29
N ILE A 485 -36.79 -61.48 26.87
CA ILE A 485 -36.10 -60.45 27.65
C ILE A 485 -36.23 -59.09 26.96
N GLU A 486 -36.52 -58.04 27.73
CA GLU A 486 -36.56 -56.67 27.24
C GLU A 486 -35.82 -55.69 28.18
N LEU A 487 -35.50 -54.51 27.67
CA LEU A 487 -34.90 -53.41 28.43
C LEU A 487 -35.89 -52.92 29.48
N ASN A 488 -35.40 -52.77 30.72
CA ASN A 488 -36.13 -52.20 31.86
C ASN A 488 -35.65 -50.78 32.20
N THR A 489 -34.51 -50.35 31.67
CA THR A 489 -33.97 -48.98 31.82
C THR A 489 -33.35 -48.53 30.49
N PRO A 490 -33.19 -47.22 30.24
CA PRO A 490 -32.38 -46.77 29.12
C PRO A 490 -30.91 -47.17 29.32
N PHE A 491 -30.14 -47.18 28.24
CA PHE A 491 -28.69 -47.26 28.33
C PHE A 491 -28.13 -46.03 29.08
N THR A 492 -27.18 -46.28 29.97
CA THR A 492 -26.33 -45.24 30.57
C THR A 492 -24.91 -45.48 30.09
N ILE A 493 -24.28 -44.47 29.49
CA ILE A 493 -22.90 -44.55 28.99
C ILE A 493 -21.96 -43.73 29.87
N SER A 494 -20.74 -44.21 30.05
CA SER A 494 -19.67 -43.48 30.73
C SER A 494 -18.36 -43.62 29.96
N PRO A 495 -17.70 -42.52 29.57
CA PRO A 495 -18.13 -41.12 29.70
C PRO A 495 -19.42 -40.81 28.91
N THR A 496 -20.04 -39.65 29.16
CA THR A 496 -21.29 -39.20 28.51
C THR A 496 -21.18 -39.03 26.99
N THR A 497 -19.96 -39.04 26.46
CA THR A 497 -19.63 -39.08 25.03
C THR A 497 -18.44 -39.99 24.85
N PHE A 498 -18.48 -40.92 23.90
CA PHE A 498 -17.35 -41.79 23.64
C PHE A 498 -16.27 -41.02 22.89
N ILE A 499 -15.02 -41.19 23.32
CA ILE A 499 -13.86 -40.57 22.68
C ILE A 499 -12.99 -41.71 22.17
N GLN A 500 -12.62 -41.65 20.89
CA GLN A 500 -11.72 -42.63 20.30
C GLN A 500 -10.44 -42.74 21.13
N GLY A 501 -10.01 -43.97 21.42
CA GLY A 501 -8.84 -44.26 22.25
C GLY A 501 -9.08 -44.27 23.76
N GLN A 502 -10.24 -43.85 24.27
CA GLN A 502 -10.56 -43.87 25.71
C GLN A 502 -11.36 -45.12 26.12
N SER A 503 -11.23 -45.54 27.38
CA SER A 503 -12.06 -46.59 27.98
C SER A 503 -13.51 -46.13 28.14
N ALA A 504 -14.46 -47.05 27.98
CA ALA A 504 -15.87 -46.74 28.14
C ALA A 504 -16.63 -47.86 28.85
N SER A 505 -17.79 -47.53 29.40
CA SER A 505 -18.72 -48.50 29.96
C SER A 505 -20.15 -48.18 29.56
N VAL A 506 -20.94 -49.26 29.42
CA VAL A 506 -22.35 -49.23 29.10
C VAL A 506 -23.09 -49.96 30.21
N SER A 507 -24.03 -49.28 30.85
CA SER A 507 -24.85 -49.83 31.92
C SER A 507 -26.32 -49.84 31.52
N VAL A 508 -26.99 -50.99 31.69
CA VAL A 508 -28.39 -51.18 31.31
C VAL A 508 -29.00 -52.31 32.13
N ASN A 509 -30.28 -52.21 32.48
CA ASN A 509 -31.01 -53.25 33.19
C ASN A 509 -32.09 -53.85 32.29
N VAL A 510 -32.35 -55.14 32.47
CA VAL A 510 -33.31 -55.92 31.70
C VAL A 510 -34.33 -56.57 32.63
N ILE A 511 -35.49 -56.92 32.09
CA ILE A 511 -36.55 -57.64 32.78
C ILE A 511 -36.95 -58.87 31.97
N ASN A 512 -37.15 -60.00 32.67
CA ASN A 512 -37.71 -61.19 32.03
C ASN A 512 -39.23 -61.04 31.92
N LYS A 513 -39.72 -60.94 30.69
CA LYS A 513 -41.15 -60.87 30.35
C LYS A 513 -41.71 -62.20 29.88
N GLY A 514 -40.86 -63.20 29.70
CA GLY A 514 -41.25 -64.57 29.41
C GLY A 514 -41.85 -65.29 30.61
N THR A 515 -42.34 -66.50 30.36
CA THR A 515 -42.95 -67.39 31.35
C THR A 515 -41.98 -68.36 32.00
N ASN A 516 -40.79 -68.55 31.41
CA ASN A 516 -39.72 -69.41 31.93
C ASN A 516 -38.65 -68.59 32.66
N THR A 517 -37.90 -69.24 33.54
CA THR A 517 -36.69 -68.64 34.13
C THR A 517 -35.60 -68.58 33.05
N PHE A 518 -35.28 -67.39 32.58
CA PHE A 518 -34.31 -67.17 31.52
C PHE A 518 -32.89 -67.54 31.98
N LYS A 519 -32.24 -68.43 31.21
CA LYS A 519 -30.82 -68.76 31.34
C LYS A 519 -30.16 -68.62 29.97
N GLY A 520 -29.14 -67.77 29.89
CA GLY A 520 -28.59 -67.39 28.60
C GLY A 520 -27.46 -66.39 28.71
N ILE A 521 -27.29 -65.60 27.66
CA ILE A 521 -26.21 -64.61 27.55
C ILE A 521 -26.73 -63.22 27.22
N TYR A 522 -25.96 -62.20 27.58
CA TYR A 522 -26.10 -60.82 27.11
C TYR A 522 -24.77 -60.30 26.58
N TYR A 523 -24.80 -59.50 25.52
CA TYR A 523 -23.62 -58.76 25.06
C TYR A 523 -24.03 -57.42 24.47
N ALA A 524 -23.15 -56.42 24.57
CA ALA A 524 -23.35 -55.11 23.99
C ALA A 524 -22.29 -54.82 22.92
N ASP A 525 -22.66 -54.10 21.87
CA ASP A 525 -21.75 -53.77 20.77
C ASP A 525 -22.00 -52.35 20.23
N LEU A 526 -21.02 -51.84 19.51
CA LEU A 526 -21.11 -50.68 18.63
C LEU A 526 -21.02 -51.14 17.20
N VAL A 527 -21.91 -50.66 16.36
CA VAL A 527 -21.83 -50.82 14.91
C VAL A 527 -22.05 -49.47 14.22
N SER A 528 -21.26 -49.14 13.20
CA SER A 528 -21.50 -47.92 12.43
C SER A 528 -22.84 -48.02 11.70
N ILE A 529 -23.43 -46.88 11.35
CA ILE A 529 -24.77 -46.84 10.71
C ILE A 529 -24.80 -47.59 9.37
N ASP A 530 -23.67 -47.65 8.67
CA ASP A 530 -23.48 -48.40 7.41
C ASP A 530 -23.09 -49.87 7.61
N GLY A 531 -22.89 -50.32 8.86
CA GLY A 531 -22.52 -51.69 9.18
C GLY A 531 -21.04 -52.05 9.00
N GLU A 532 -20.19 -51.13 8.53
CA GLU A 532 -18.80 -51.46 8.16
C GLU A 532 -17.84 -51.57 9.36
N ASN A 533 -18.05 -50.77 10.42
CA ASN A 533 -17.19 -50.70 11.58
C ASN A 533 -17.91 -51.25 12.81
N PHE A 534 -17.27 -52.16 13.55
CA PHE A 534 -17.90 -52.89 14.64
C PHE A 534 -16.97 -53.10 15.83
N GLN A 535 -17.49 -52.98 17.06
CA GLN A 535 -16.73 -53.23 18.28
C GLN A 535 -17.61 -53.73 19.44
N ASN A 536 -17.26 -54.85 20.06
CA ASN A 536 -17.95 -55.40 21.23
C ASN A 536 -17.52 -54.73 22.57
N PHE A 537 -18.47 -54.53 23.48
CA PHE A 537 -18.20 -54.13 24.86
C PHE A 537 -17.94 -55.33 25.75
N GLY A 538 -16.65 -55.60 26.03
CA GLY A 538 -16.22 -56.57 27.04
C GLY A 538 -16.63 -58.02 26.76
N PRO A 539 -16.43 -58.94 27.71
CA PRO A 539 -16.90 -60.32 27.56
C PRO A 539 -18.43 -60.38 27.67
N THR A 540 -19.02 -61.30 26.92
CA THR A 540 -20.44 -61.68 27.04
C THR A 540 -20.79 -62.01 28.51
N TYR A 541 -21.84 -61.39 29.03
CA TYR A 541 -22.40 -61.70 30.35
C TYR A 541 -23.20 -62.99 30.27
N ARG A 542 -22.98 -63.94 31.18
CA ARG A 542 -23.69 -65.23 31.21
C ARG A 542 -24.59 -65.35 32.44
N GLU A 543 -25.90 -65.50 32.21
CA GLU A 543 -26.91 -65.75 33.25
C GLU A 543 -27.10 -67.25 33.49
N SER A 544 -26.29 -67.80 34.40
CA SER A 544 -26.35 -69.23 34.77
C SER A 544 -27.32 -69.52 35.93
N ASN A 545 -27.57 -68.54 36.79
CA ASN A 545 -28.40 -68.69 38.00
C ASN A 545 -29.89 -68.65 37.66
N GLY A 546 -30.23 -67.98 36.55
CA GLY A 546 -31.56 -67.84 36.01
C GLY A 546 -32.23 -66.55 36.48
N LEU A 547 -32.80 -65.79 35.54
CA LEU A 547 -33.63 -64.62 35.82
C LEU A 547 -35.11 -65.05 35.80
N PRO A 548 -35.82 -65.11 36.94
CA PRO A 548 -37.22 -65.57 36.97
C PRO A 548 -38.18 -64.64 36.21
N PRO A 549 -39.34 -65.15 35.74
CA PRO A 549 -40.40 -64.33 35.14
C PRO A 549 -40.78 -63.12 36.00
N GLY A 550 -40.90 -61.95 35.38
CA GLY A 550 -41.26 -60.69 36.03
C GLY A 550 -40.15 -60.02 36.84
N ASN A 551 -38.99 -60.67 36.99
CA ASN A 551 -37.86 -60.11 37.74
C ASN A 551 -36.88 -59.35 36.84
N ARG A 552 -36.18 -58.41 37.47
CA ARG A 552 -35.06 -57.63 36.93
C ARG A 552 -33.85 -57.76 37.85
N TYR A 553 -32.66 -57.39 37.38
CA TYR A 553 -31.49 -57.34 38.25
C TYR A 553 -31.62 -56.19 39.26
N GLN A 554 -31.14 -56.40 40.49
CA GLN A 554 -31.07 -55.31 41.48
C GLN A 554 -30.03 -54.26 41.10
N ASN A 555 -28.90 -54.70 40.53
CA ASN A 555 -27.90 -53.83 39.94
C ASN A 555 -27.95 -53.97 38.42
N PRO A 556 -27.84 -52.88 37.64
CA PRO A 556 -27.77 -52.96 36.18
C PRO A 556 -26.62 -53.85 35.70
N LEU A 557 -26.79 -54.45 34.52
CA LEU A 557 -25.69 -55.06 33.78
C LEU A 557 -24.71 -53.96 33.36
N VAL A 558 -23.41 -54.23 33.47
CA VAL A 558 -22.35 -53.29 33.08
C VAL A 558 -21.39 -53.99 32.12
N PHE A 559 -21.26 -53.44 30.93
CA PHE A 559 -20.34 -53.88 29.89
C PHE A 559 -19.22 -52.86 29.79
N ASN A 560 -17.96 -53.29 29.90
CA ASN A 560 -16.79 -52.41 29.90
C ASN A 560 -15.90 -52.68 28.70
N ILE A 561 -15.26 -51.63 28.18
CA ILE A 561 -14.26 -51.74 27.13
C ILE A 561 -13.02 -50.92 27.48
N SER A 562 -11.84 -51.49 27.21
CA SER A 562 -10.56 -50.85 27.56
C SER A 562 -10.22 -49.64 26.69
N CYS A 563 -10.67 -49.63 25.43
CA CYS A 563 -10.55 -48.51 24.52
C CYS A 563 -11.60 -48.57 23.39
N ILE A 564 -12.16 -47.42 23.01
CA ILE A 564 -12.98 -47.28 21.79
C ILE A 564 -12.04 -47.21 20.58
N ASN A 565 -12.07 -48.20 19.68
CA ASN A 565 -11.12 -48.31 18.57
C ASN A 565 -11.76 -48.06 17.19
N VAL A 566 -13.05 -47.71 17.17
CA VAL A 566 -13.75 -47.31 15.94
C VAL A 566 -13.47 -45.84 15.59
N PRO A 567 -13.49 -45.46 14.30
CA PRO A 567 -13.35 -44.06 13.88
C PRO A 567 -14.34 -43.10 14.54
N PRO A 568 -14.05 -41.78 14.60
CA PRO A 568 -15.04 -40.79 14.99
C PRO A 568 -16.25 -40.85 14.06
N GLY A 569 -17.45 -40.83 14.62
CA GLY A 569 -18.68 -41.05 13.86
C GLY A 569 -19.88 -41.36 14.74
N THR A 570 -21.02 -41.64 14.11
CA THR A 570 -22.23 -42.07 14.83
C THR A 570 -22.39 -43.58 14.71
N TYR A 571 -22.64 -44.22 15.85
CA TYR A 571 -22.74 -45.66 16.01
C TYR A 571 -24.07 -46.05 16.64
N TRP A 572 -24.58 -47.22 16.28
CA TRP A 572 -25.61 -47.91 17.02
C TRP A 572 -24.98 -48.66 18.19
N LEU A 573 -25.36 -48.31 19.41
CA LEU A 573 -25.12 -49.09 20.62
C LEU A 573 -26.29 -50.07 20.80
N ARG A 574 -25.99 -51.36 20.81
CA ARG A 574 -27.00 -52.42 20.85
C ARG A 574 -26.79 -53.32 22.05
N LEU A 575 -27.87 -53.84 22.61
CA LEU A 575 -27.85 -54.91 23.62
C LEU A 575 -28.55 -56.14 23.07
N TRP A 576 -27.81 -57.24 23.01
CA TRP A 576 -28.31 -58.53 22.60
C TRP A 576 -28.53 -59.41 23.82
N TYR A 577 -29.56 -60.25 23.74
CA TYR A 577 -29.72 -61.39 24.63
C TYR A 577 -29.87 -62.66 23.80
N GLY A 578 -29.47 -63.81 24.34
CA GLY A 578 -29.58 -65.07 23.62
C GLY A 578 -29.71 -66.28 24.51
N VAL A 579 -30.33 -67.32 23.96
CA VAL A 579 -30.41 -68.66 24.55
C VAL A 579 -29.43 -69.58 23.83
N GLU A 580 -28.75 -70.43 24.59
CA GLU A 580 -27.84 -71.43 24.05
C GLU A 580 -28.57 -72.76 23.92
N TRP A 581 -28.67 -73.29 22.70
CA TRP A 581 -29.28 -74.59 22.41
C TRP A 581 -28.32 -75.40 21.52
N GLU A 582 -27.87 -76.58 22.00
CA GLU A 582 -27.09 -77.55 21.21
C GLU A 582 -25.81 -76.96 20.57
N GLY A 583 -25.18 -75.98 21.23
CA GLY A 583 -23.96 -75.34 20.75
C GLY A 583 -24.19 -74.18 19.77
N LEU A 584 -25.45 -73.84 19.46
CA LEU A 584 -25.84 -72.65 18.70
C LEU A 584 -26.44 -71.60 19.65
N THR A 585 -26.06 -70.34 19.47
CA THR A 585 -26.65 -69.21 20.17
C THR A 585 -27.69 -68.58 19.26
N ILE A 586 -28.95 -68.56 19.68
CA ILE A 586 -29.99 -67.77 19.03
C ILE A 586 -30.12 -66.48 19.85
N SER A 587 -29.89 -65.34 19.22
CA SER A 587 -29.86 -64.04 19.87
C SER A 587 -30.85 -63.07 19.26
N SER A 588 -31.34 -62.14 20.07
CA SER A 588 -32.27 -61.09 19.67
C SER A 588 -31.93 -59.79 20.40
N LEU A 589 -32.34 -58.65 19.84
CA LEU A 589 -32.23 -57.36 20.51
C LEU A 589 -33.18 -57.29 21.69
N ALA A 590 -32.69 -56.85 22.85
CA ALA A 590 -33.47 -56.73 24.07
C ALA A 590 -34.39 -55.48 24.10
N GLY A 591 -34.77 -54.88 22.97
CA GLY A 591 -35.58 -53.65 22.97
C GLY A 591 -36.97 -53.81 23.59
N SER A 592 -37.52 -52.73 24.15
CA SER A 592 -38.88 -52.71 24.70
C SER A 592 -39.72 -51.57 24.12
N GLY A 593 -41.03 -51.61 24.36
CA GLY A 593 -41.92 -50.50 23.97
C GLY A 593 -41.62 -49.16 24.68
N ALA A 594 -40.89 -49.20 25.80
CA ALA A 594 -40.54 -48.04 26.62
C ALA A 594 -39.08 -47.57 26.45
N PHE A 595 -38.17 -48.48 26.08
CA PHE A 595 -36.74 -48.18 25.93
C PHE A 595 -36.21 -48.74 24.61
N SER A 596 -35.71 -47.84 23.76
CA SER A 596 -35.17 -48.18 22.45
C SER A 596 -33.90 -49.01 22.56
N ASN A 597 -33.77 -49.96 21.64
CA ASN A 597 -32.56 -50.73 21.38
C ASN A 597 -32.63 -51.16 19.90
N PRO A 598 -31.71 -50.72 19.04
CA PRO A 598 -30.48 -50.00 19.34
C PRO A 598 -30.69 -48.51 19.71
N ILE A 599 -29.67 -47.85 20.30
CA ILE A 599 -29.62 -46.38 20.47
C ILE A 599 -28.43 -45.78 19.71
N LYS A 600 -28.53 -44.52 19.29
CA LYS A 600 -27.39 -43.81 18.66
C LYS A 600 -26.46 -43.22 19.72
N VAL A 601 -25.16 -43.40 19.52
CA VAL A 601 -24.09 -42.76 20.31
C VAL A 601 -23.04 -42.15 19.38
N ILE A 602 -22.34 -41.13 19.86
CA ILE A 602 -21.28 -40.43 19.10
C ILE A 602 -19.92 -40.85 19.65
N VAL A 603 -19.03 -41.25 18.75
CA VAL A 603 -17.59 -41.36 19.00
C VAL A 603 -16.93 -40.10 18.45
N GLN A 604 -16.28 -39.32 19.31
CA GLN A 604 -15.54 -38.12 18.92
C GLN A 604 -14.05 -38.43 18.74
N ALA A 605 -13.39 -37.59 17.94
CA ALA A 605 -11.93 -37.55 17.93
C ALA A 605 -11.41 -37.12 19.31
N PRO A 606 -10.19 -37.52 19.72
CA PRO A 606 -9.58 -36.99 20.92
C PRO A 606 -9.47 -35.46 20.82
N PRO A 607 -9.83 -34.69 21.88
CA PRO A 607 -9.57 -33.26 21.89
C PRO A 607 -8.06 -33.00 21.74
N LEU A 608 -7.71 -31.98 20.97
CA LEU A 608 -6.32 -31.54 20.86
C LEU A 608 -5.90 -30.95 22.22
N SER A 609 -4.74 -31.39 22.71
CA SER A 609 -4.13 -30.75 23.87
C SER A 609 -3.59 -29.37 23.46
N PRO A 610 -3.61 -28.37 24.36
CA PRO A 610 -2.92 -27.10 24.14
C PRO A 610 -1.48 -27.37 23.70
N ASP A 611 -1.01 -26.62 22.71
CA ASP A 611 0.36 -26.77 22.25
C ASP A 611 1.37 -26.20 23.27
N GLN A 612 2.65 -26.26 22.91
CA GLN A 612 3.75 -25.81 23.76
C GLN A 612 3.90 -24.29 23.88
N TYR A 613 3.16 -23.51 23.07
CA TYR A 613 3.22 -22.06 23.00
C TYR A 613 2.16 -21.38 23.87
N GLU A 614 1.18 -22.14 24.35
CA GLU A 614 0.13 -21.66 25.22
C GLU A 614 0.62 -21.26 26.64
N ASN A 615 0.07 -20.22 27.26
CA ASN A 615 -1.08 -19.44 26.79
C ASN A 615 -0.65 -18.27 25.89
N ASN A 616 -1.00 -18.25 24.60
CA ASN A 616 -0.64 -17.20 23.62
C ASN A 616 -1.84 -16.56 22.92
N ASN A 617 -2.99 -16.62 23.59
CA ASN A 617 -4.30 -16.19 23.09
C ASN A 617 -4.55 -14.67 22.93
N THR A 618 -3.59 -13.83 23.34
CA THR A 618 -3.68 -12.36 23.20
C THR A 618 -2.32 -11.76 22.89
N ILE A 619 -2.28 -10.55 22.34
CA ILE A 619 -1.02 -9.78 22.16
C ILE A 619 -0.17 -9.74 23.44
N SER A 620 -0.80 -9.58 24.60
CA SER A 620 -0.10 -9.46 25.89
C SER A 620 0.53 -10.78 26.34
N GLN A 621 -0.02 -11.88 25.85
CA GLN A 621 0.37 -13.26 26.11
C GLN A 621 1.23 -13.85 24.98
N SER A 622 1.58 -13.05 23.96
CA SER A 622 2.30 -13.51 22.78
C SER A 622 3.52 -14.35 23.12
N CYS A 623 3.65 -15.54 22.53
CA CYS A 623 4.79 -16.42 22.74
C CYS A 623 6.04 -15.87 22.04
N THR A 624 7.16 -15.79 22.76
CA THR A 624 8.42 -15.32 22.17
C THR A 624 9.10 -16.47 21.45
N LEU A 625 9.33 -16.33 20.14
CA LEU A 625 10.02 -17.31 19.32
C LEU A 625 11.53 -17.01 19.28
N PRO A 626 12.38 -17.76 20.01
CA PRO A 626 13.82 -17.56 19.96
C PRO A 626 14.41 -18.03 18.63
N PHE A 627 15.40 -17.31 18.12
CA PHE A 627 16.14 -17.68 16.91
C PHE A 627 17.61 -17.29 17.05
N SER A 628 18.46 -17.92 16.27
CA SER A 628 19.90 -17.63 16.20
C SER A 628 20.29 -17.47 14.74
N PHE A 629 21.13 -16.48 14.44
CA PHE A 629 21.66 -16.28 13.10
C PHE A 629 22.83 -17.22 12.82
N SER A 630 22.79 -17.88 11.67
CA SER A 630 23.98 -18.38 10.99
C SER A 630 24.31 -17.37 9.90
N ASP A 631 25.46 -16.72 9.99
CA ASP A 631 25.82 -15.53 9.22
C ASP A 631 24.79 -14.38 9.41
N ASN A 632 23.98 -14.17 8.38
CA ASN A 632 22.96 -13.13 8.25
C ASN A 632 21.56 -13.70 8.00
N LYS A 633 21.36 -15.01 8.17
CA LYS A 633 20.06 -15.67 8.01
C LYS A 633 19.68 -16.45 9.26
N ALA A 634 18.40 -16.47 9.57
CA ALA A 634 17.80 -17.29 10.60
C ALA A 634 16.48 -17.86 10.06
N LEU A 635 16.16 -19.08 10.48
CA LEU A 635 14.88 -19.72 10.21
C LEU A 635 14.20 -19.97 11.55
N ARG A 636 12.89 -19.77 11.60
CA ARG A 636 12.11 -20.05 12.80
C ARG A 636 10.73 -20.56 12.41
N THR A 637 10.43 -21.78 12.82
CA THR A 637 9.12 -22.39 12.68
C THR A 637 8.44 -22.56 14.03
N THR A 638 7.14 -22.85 14.02
CA THR A 638 6.34 -23.16 15.21
C THR A 638 5.89 -24.65 15.24
N PRO A 639 6.83 -25.62 15.33
CA PRO A 639 6.49 -27.04 15.24
C PRO A 639 5.51 -27.49 16.32
N GLY A 640 4.47 -28.21 15.89
CA GLY A 640 3.44 -28.74 16.78
C GLY A 640 2.40 -27.72 17.22
N SER A 641 2.35 -26.55 16.56
CA SER A 641 1.30 -25.56 16.83
C SER A 641 -0.07 -26.11 16.49
N ASN A 642 -1.05 -25.80 17.32
CA ASN A 642 -2.42 -26.16 17.04
C ASN A 642 -3.40 -25.19 17.69
N LEU A 643 -4.51 -24.95 16.99
CA LEU A 643 -5.68 -24.26 17.53
C LEU A 643 -6.49 -25.29 18.31
N HIS A 644 -6.26 -25.38 19.62
CA HIS A 644 -6.80 -26.44 20.46
C HIS A 644 -8.26 -26.18 20.87
N LEU A 645 -8.72 -24.93 20.77
CA LEU A 645 -10.10 -24.50 21.00
C LEU A 645 -10.63 -23.69 19.80
N GLY A 646 -11.94 -23.69 19.57
CA GLY A 646 -12.52 -22.93 18.46
C GLY A 646 -12.43 -21.39 18.61
N THR A 647 -12.04 -20.91 19.80
CA THR A 647 -11.73 -19.50 20.09
C THR A 647 -10.23 -19.21 20.11
N ASP A 648 -9.41 -20.22 19.83
CA ASP A 648 -7.97 -20.14 19.98
C ASP A 648 -7.36 -19.21 18.94
N ASN A 649 -6.47 -18.33 19.39
CA ASN A 649 -5.81 -17.32 18.56
C ASN A 649 -4.35 -17.22 18.95
N ASP A 650 -3.44 -17.63 18.09
CA ASP A 650 -2.05 -17.70 18.45
C ASP A 650 -1.30 -16.42 18.13
N PHE A 651 -0.86 -15.72 19.18
CA PHE A 651 0.04 -14.58 19.04
C PHE A 651 1.48 -15.03 19.27
N TYR A 652 2.33 -14.81 18.28
CA TYR A 652 3.77 -15.00 18.38
C TYR A 652 4.47 -13.65 18.34
N LYS A 653 5.69 -13.59 18.87
CA LYS A 653 6.58 -12.47 18.66
C LYS A 653 8.03 -12.90 18.45
N ILE A 654 8.74 -12.16 17.62
CA ILE A 654 10.20 -12.23 17.51
C ILE A 654 10.79 -10.92 17.99
N ASN A 655 11.88 -11.01 18.77
CA ASN A 655 12.64 -9.85 19.22
C ASN A 655 13.91 -9.73 18.37
N LEU A 656 13.94 -8.71 17.52
CA LEU A 656 15.02 -8.42 16.61
C LEU A 656 16.04 -7.51 17.31
N PRO A 657 17.29 -7.95 17.48
CA PRO A 657 18.33 -7.11 18.06
C PRO A 657 18.51 -5.76 17.35
N ILE A 658 18.80 -4.71 18.12
CA ILE A 658 19.19 -3.41 17.54
C ILE A 658 20.53 -3.52 16.79
N GLY A 659 20.77 -2.64 15.82
CA GLY A 659 22.01 -2.62 15.02
C GLY A 659 21.95 -3.41 13.72
N TYR A 660 20.78 -3.94 13.33
CA TYR A 660 20.55 -4.56 12.02
C TYR A 660 19.20 -4.16 11.40
N ASN A 661 19.16 -4.13 10.06
CA ASN A 661 17.94 -4.12 9.27
C ASN A 661 17.53 -5.56 9.01
N TYR A 662 16.23 -5.84 9.08
CA TYR A 662 15.68 -7.18 8.94
C TYR A 662 14.69 -7.24 7.77
N THR A 663 14.77 -8.33 7.03
CA THR A 663 13.80 -8.75 6.03
C THR A 663 13.22 -10.07 6.51
N ILE A 664 11.91 -10.13 6.76
CA ILE A 664 11.24 -11.34 7.22
C ILE A 664 10.25 -11.78 6.15
N LYS A 665 10.34 -13.05 5.75
CA LYS A 665 9.30 -13.75 5.00
C LYS A 665 8.56 -14.66 5.97
N ALA A 666 7.24 -14.62 5.90
CA ALA A 666 6.38 -15.52 6.65
C ALA A 666 5.58 -16.36 5.66
N LYS A 667 5.49 -17.65 5.97
CA LYS A 667 4.67 -18.63 5.26
C LYS A 667 3.86 -19.41 6.30
N LEU A 668 2.59 -19.64 6.01
CA LEU A 668 1.73 -20.49 6.82
C LEU A 668 1.51 -21.82 6.09
N TYR A 669 1.70 -22.92 6.81
CA TYR A 669 1.31 -24.25 6.35
C TYR A 669 0.13 -24.73 7.18
N ASP A 670 -0.91 -25.13 6.50
CA ASP A 670 -2.23 -25.42 7.07
C ASP A 670 -2.95 -26.49 6.23
N SER A 671 -4.23 -26.76 6.48
CA SER A 671 -4.94 -27.85 5.79
C SER A 671 -5.12 -27.63 4.29
N ASP A 672 -5.14 -26.38 3.83
CA ASP A 672 -5.24 -26.05 2.41
C ASP A 672 -3.85 -25.98 1.75
N ASN A 673 -2.80 -25.68 2.53
CA ASN A 673 -1.46 -25.36 2.05
C ASN A 673 -0.37 -26.20 2.72
N SER A 674 -0.41 -27.50 2.45
CA SER A 674 0.48 -28.55 3.01
C SER A 674 1.72 -28.85 2.13
N GLU A 675 2.36 -27.83 1.56
CA GLU A 675 3.48 -27.99 0.60
C GLU A 675 4.81 -28.46 1.23
N ASP A 676 4.95 -28.45 2.56
CA ASP A 676 6.14 -28.93 3.27
C ASP A 676 6.22 -30.47 3.38
N GLY A 677 5.21 -31.18 2.85
CA GLY A 677 5.11 -32.64 2.88
C GLY A 677 4.53 -33.21 4.19
N LYS A 678 4.05 -32.36 5.11
CA LYS A 678 3.26 -32.78 6.28
C LYS A 678 1.79 -32.52 6.05
N GLN A 679 0.93 -33.13 6.87
CA GLN A 679 -0.51 -32.86 6.87
C GLN A 679 -0.89 -32.04 8.08
N TYR A 680 -1.63 -30.97 7.81
CA TYR A 680 -2.22 -30.06 8.79
C TYR A 680 -3.75 -30.19 8.74
N THR A 681 -4.42 -29.88 9.85
CA THR A 681 -5.86 -30.12 10.00
C THR A 681 -6.69 -28.88 10.27
N ALA A 682 -6.06 -27.73 10.55
CA ALA A 682 -6.72 -26.43 10.59
C ALA A 682 -6.40 -25.64 9.33
N ASP A 683 -7.42 -24.99 8.77
CA ASP A 683 -7.31 -23.91 7.80
C ASP A 683 -7.19 -22.60 8.59
N ALA A 684 -6.13 -21.83 8.35
CA ALA A 684 -5.75 -20.70 9.20
C ALA A 684 -5.26 -19.51 8.38
N LEU A 685 -5.40 -18.32 8.96
CA LEU A 685 -4.88 -17.08 8.41
C LEU A 685 -3.81 -16.54 9.35
N PHE A 686 -2.79 -15.87 8.82
CA PHE A 686 -1.85 -15.12 9.62
C PHE A 686 -1.80 -13.63 9.25
N SER A 687 -1.53 -12.79 10.23
CA SER A 687 -1.23 -11.36 10.04
C SER A 687 -0.02 -10.99 10.88
N TYR A 688 0.55 -9.80 10.65
CA TYR A 688 1.69 -9.31 11.42
C TYR A 688 1.52 -7.85 11.84
N SER A 689 2.26 -7.46 12.88
CA SER A 689 2.34 -6.07 13.34
C SER A 689 3.77 -5.75 13.80
N SER A 690 4.32 -4.63 13.33
CA SER A 690 5.66 -4.15 13.72
C SER A 690 5.64 -3.20 14.93
N ASP A 691 4.45 -2.75 15.36
CA ASP A 691 4.24 -1.83 16.48
C ASP A 691 3.29 -2.39 17.56
N GLY A 692 2.66 -3.55 17.30
CA GLY A 692 1.67 -4.19 18.17
C GLY A 692 0.28 -3.52 18.15
N ASN A 693 0.05 -2.52 17.28
CA ASN A 693 -1.21 -1.78 17.19
C ASN A 693 -1.80 -1.80 15.78
N SER A 694 -0.94 -1.57 14.79
CA SER A 694 -1.28 -1.54 13.38
C SER A 694 -1.00 -2.92 12.78
N TRP A 695 -2.05 -3.59 12.34
CA TRP A 695 -1.97 -4.94 11.77
C TRP A 695 -1.98 -4.90 10.25
N SER A 696 -1.23 -5.81 9.64
CA SER A 696 -1.30 -6.07 8.20
C SER A 696 -2.67 -6.65 7.81
N ASP A 697 -2.90 -6.78 6.50
CA ASP A 697 -3.91 -7.71 6.00
C ASP A 697 -3.63 -9.14 6.50
N ALA A 698 -4.67 -9.98 6.49
CA ALA A 698 -4.54 -11.40 6.79
C ALA A 698 -4.16 -12.18 5.52
N PHE A 699 -3.22 -13.11 5.65
CA PHE A 699 -2.66 -13.92 4.58
C PHE A 699 -2.94 -15.40 4.84
N ASP A 700 -3.23 -16.12 3.77
CA ASP A 700 -3.66 -17.53 3.77
C ASP A 700 -2.55 -18.51 3.37
N LEU A 701 -1.37 -18.00 2.98
CA LEU A 701 -0.34 -18.83 2.37
C LEU A 701 1.05 -18.15 2.46
N ASP A 702 1.44 -17.49 1.37
CA ASP A 702 2.66 -16.68 1.26
C ASP A 702 2.29 -15.20 1.34
N MET A 703 3.10 -14.44 2.08
CA MET A 703 3.03 -12.99 2.01
C MET A 703 3.66 -12.53 0.68
N PRO A 704 2.97 -11.70 -0.13
CA PRO A 704 3.49 -11.28 -1.44
C PRO A 704 4.73 -10.39 -1.33
N ASP A 705 4.82 -9.61 -0.25
CA ASP A 705 5.95 -8.74 0.06
C ASP A 705 6.74 -9.25 1.27
N ASN A 706 7.93 -8.69 1.50
CA ASN A 706 8.72 -8.97 2.71
C ASN A 706 8.37 -7.98 3.83
N ILE A 707 8.35 -8.43 5.08
CA ILE A 707 8.29 -7.53 6.25
C ILE A 707 9.67 -6.91 6.43
N THR A 708 9.78 -5.58 6.34
CA THR A 708 11.04 -4.86 6.57
C THR A 708 11.02 -4.16 7.92
N VAL A 709 12.01 -4.45 8.78
CA VAL A 709 12.17 -3.80 10.08
C VAL A 709 13.54 -3.13 10.16
N GLN A 710 13.57 -1.84 10.50
CA GLN A 710 14.80 -1.08 10.63
C GLN A 710 15.26 -1.02 12.09
N ASN A 711 16.56 -1.23 12.32
CA ASN A 711 17.20 -1.13 13.64
C ASN A 711 16.62 -2.05 14.74
N GLY A 712 16.14 -3.23 14.39
CA GLY A 712 15.54 -4.15 15.35
C GLY A 712 14.19 -3.68 15.89
N GLY A 713 13.73 -4.32 16.98
CA GLY A 713 12.39 -4.13 17.54
C GLY A 713 11.65 -5.45 17.72
N THR A 714 10.34 -5.38 17.96
CA THR A 714 9.50 -6.57 18.12
C THR A 714 8.52 -6.65 16.97
N VAL A 715 8.43 -7.81 16.32
CA VAL A 715 7.38 -8.10 15.35
C VAL A 715 6.46 -9.14 15.94
N TYR A 716 5.17 -8.85 15.91
CA TYR A 716 4.11 -9.74 16.32
C TYR A 716 3.54 -10.44 15.09
N PHE A 717 3.17 -11.70 15.26
CA PHE A 717 2.41 -12.48 14.30
C PHE A 717 1.16 -12.97 15.01
N HIS A 718 0.03 -12.96 14.32
CA HIS A 718 -1.24 -13.47 14.81
C HIS A 718 -1.72 -14.51 13.83
N VAL A 719 -1.89 -15.74 14.29
CA VAL A 719 -2.50 -16.83 13.55
C VAL A 719 -3.89 -17.09 14.13
N ALA A 720 -4.90 -17.06 13.27
CA ALA A 720 -6.29 -17.27 13.63
C ALA A 720 -6.89 -18.34 12.71
N PRO A 721 -7.90 -19.09 13.16
CA PRO A 721 -8.60 -19.99 12.27
C PRO A 721 -9.26 -19.19 11.13
N TYR A 722 -9.19 -19.71 9.91
CA TYR A 722 -9.81 -19.08 8.75
C TYR A 722 -11.32 -18.92 8.98
N PHE A 723 -11.95 -19.92 9.61
CA PHE A 723 -13.33 -19.86 10.11
C PHE A 723 -13.37 -19.98 11.63
N GLU A 724 -14.08 -19.07 12.28
CA GLU A 724 -14.31 -19.14 13.73
C GLU A 724 -14.87 -20.52 14.13
N GLY A 725 -14.25 -21.17 15.11
CA GLY A 725 -14.62 -22.52 15.57
C GLY A 725 -13.75 -23.67 15.05
N ILE A 726 -12.85 -23.46 14.08
CA ILE A 726 -11.93 -24.49 13.60
C ILE A 726 -10.88 -24.81 14.67
N THR A 727 -10.64 -26.12 14.87
CA THR A 727 -9.53 -26.64 15.69
C THR A 727 -8.68 -27.57 14.85
N GLY A 728 -7.35 -27.52 14.99
CA GLY A 728 -6.46 -28.32 14.16
C GLY A 728 -5.01 -27.86 14.23
N THR A 729 -4.12 -28.60 13.59
CA THR A 729 -2.69 -28.28 13.53
C THR A 729 -2.36 -27.34 12.39
N TYR A 730 -1.34 -26.50 12.57
CA TYR A 730 -0.74 -25.65 11.54
C TYR A 730 0.76 -25.44 11.80
N LEU A 731 1.46 -24.73 10.93
CA LEU A 731 2.84 -24.30 11.13
C LEU A 731 3.07 -22.90 10.55
N LEU A 732 3.51 -21.95 11.39
CA LEU A 732 4.05 -20.68 10.93
C LEU A 732 5.56 -20.84 10.70
N ASP A 733 6.03 -20.50 9.51
CA ASP A 733 7.43 -20.54 9.08
C ASP A 733 7.95 -19.14 8.77
N LEU A 734 9.01 -18.75 9.46
CA LEU A 734 9.63 -17.43 9.37
C LEU A 734 11.07 -17.57 8.85
N SER A 735 11.33 -16.93 7.71
CA SER A 735 12.69 -16.73 7.20
C SER A 735 13.14 -15.30 7.45
N ILE A 736 14.20 -15.13 8.24
CA ILE A 736 14.68 -13.83 8.71
C ILE A 736 16.08 -13.61 8.14
N GLU A 737 16.24 -12.59 7.32
CA GLU A 737 17.55 -12.12 6.86
C GLU A 737 17.87 -10.80 7.56
N ARG A 738 19.13 -10.60 7.94
CA ARG A 738 19.60 -9.35 8.54
C ARG A 738 20.75 -8.75 7.75
N SER A 739 20.82 -7.43 7.69
CA SER A 739 21.97 -6.68 7.20
C SER A 739 22.35 -5.62 8.23
N GLN A 740 23.62 -5.24 8.28
CA GLN A 740 24.09 -4.29 9.29
C GLN A 740 23.31 -2.98 9.18
N TYR A 741 22.69 -2.56 10.28
CA TYR A 741 22.03 -1.26 10.34
C TYR A 741 23.09 -0.23 10.63
N VAL A 742 23.44 0.51 9.60
CA VAL A 742 24.19 1.74 9.77
C VAL A 742 23.15 2.80 10.11
N SER A 743 23.04 3.13 11.41
CA SER A 743 22.20 4.25 11.81
C SER A 743 22.71 5.49 11.11
N CYS A 744 21.84 6.18 10.38
CA CYS A 744 22.24 7.36 9.64
C CYS A 744 22.36 8.55 10.57
N GLN A 745 23.46 8.58 11.31
CA GLN A 745 23.79 9.68 12.22
C GLN A 745 23.99 10.95 11.41
N VAL A 746 23.35 12.02 11.87
CA VAL A 746 23.58 13.36 11.34
C VAL A 746 25.04 13.74 11.61
N PRO A 747 25.82 14.17 10.59
CA PRO A 747 27.20 14.56 10.79
C PRO A 747 27.32 15.71 11.80
N THR A 748 28.34 15.65 12.64
CA THR A 748 28.65 16.68 13.63
C THR A 748 29.86 17.50 13.21
N GLY A 749 30.03 18.68 13.80
CA GLY A 749 31.21 19.52 13.56
C GLY A 749 31.28 20.14 12.16
N LEU A 750 30.14 20.30 11.47
CA LEU A 750 30.08 21.05 10.21
C LEU A 750 30.64 22.46 10.46
N LYS A 751 31.56 22.88 9.59
CA LYS A 751 32.12 24.23 9.59
C LYS A 751 32.49 24.64 8.15
N ALA A 752 32.43 25.94 7.90
CA ALA A 752 32.99 26.53 6.70
C ALA A 752 34.39 27.10 7.02
N THR A 753 35.39 26.70 6.24
CA THR A 753 36.78 27.16 6.27
C THR A 753 37.20 27.59 4.86
N GLU A 754 38.38 28.19 4.69
CA GLU A 754 38.86 28.70 3.39
C GLU A 754 37.80 29.54 2.63
N ILE A 755 37.06 30.38 3.35
CA ILE A 755 36.00 31.21 2.76
C ILE A 755 36.66 32.27 1.88
N THR A 756 36.20 32.38 0.64
CA THR A 756 36.67 33.38 -0.34
C THR A 756 35.51 34.27 -0.79
N TYR A 757 35.66 34.95 -1.93
CA TYR A 757 34.59 35.72 -2.56
C TYR A 757 33.48 34.82 -3.13
N SER A 758 33.85 33.63 -3.60
CA SER A 758 32.98 32.80 -4.44
C SER A 758 32.92 31.32 -4.02
N TYR A 759 33.74 30.89 -3.06
CA TYR A 759 33.68 29.53 -2.56
C TYR A 759 33.95 29.44 -1.06
N ALA A 760 33.58 28.31 -0.46
CA ALA A 760 34.02 27.93 0.88
C ALA A 760 34.35 26.43 0.92
N LYS A 761 35.34 26.05 1.72
CA LYS A 761 35.58 24.65 2.07
C LYS A 761 34.66 24.28 3.23
N LEU A 762 33.87 23.23 3.05
CA LEU A 762 33.00 22.67 4.08
C LEU A 762 33.69 21.45 4.67
N GLU A 763 33.76 21.36 6.00
CA GLU A 763 34.43 20.26 6.72
C GLU A 763 33.53 19.75 7.85
N TRP A 764 33.54 18.44 8.10
CA TRP A 764 32.75 17.82 9.18
C TRP A 764 33.46 16.58 9.76
N ASN A 765 32.97 16.09 10.90
CA ASN A 765 33.45 14.85 11.51
C ASN A 765 32.93 13.65 10.70
N ALA A 766 33.81 12.70 10.40
CA ALA A 766 33.42 11.47 9.70
C ALA A 766 32.46 10.62 10.55
N VAL A 767 31.39 10.13 9.93
CA VAL A 767 30.41 9.20 10.50
C VAL A 767 30.80 7.77 10.15
N ASN A 768 30.95 6.93 11.17
CA ASN A 768 31.34 5.53 10.98
C ASN A 768 30.26 4.75 10.20
N GLY A 769 30.65 4.08 9.12
CA GLY A 769 29.75 3.34 8.22
C GLY A 769 29.06 4.18 7.14
N ALA A 770 29.36 5.49 7.03
CA ALA A 770 28.83 6.32 5.96
C ALA A 770 29.32 5.87 4.57
N SER A 771 28.39 5.68 3.64
CA SER A 771 28.66 5.45 2.20
C SER A 771 28.91 6.74 1.43
N GLY A 772 28.65 7.90 2.04
CA GLY A 772 28.94 9.23 1.52
C GLY A 772 28.22 10.33 2.31
N TYR A 773 28.29 11.55 1.80
CA TYR A 773 27.71 12.75 2.40
C TYR A 773 27.12 13.63 1.32
N GLN A 774 26.08 14.38 1.67
CA GLN A 774 25.48 15.38 0.80
C GLN A 774 25.32 16.68 1.57
N THR A 775 25.78 17.77 1.00
CA THR A 775 25.65 19.12 1.54
C THR A 775 24.54 19.86 0.80
N ARG A 776 23.98 20.89 1.44
CA ARG A 776 23.16 21.89 0.76
C ARG A 776 23.51 23.29 1.21
N ILE A 777 23.31 24.27 0.32
CA ILE A 777 23.61 25.68 0.54
C ILE A 777 22.46 26.56 0.06
N ARG A 778 22.30 27.73 0.68
CA ARG A 778 21.49 28.84 0.16
C ARG A 778 21.94 30.16 0.74
N SER A 779 21.63 31.28 0.09
CA SER A 779 21.75 32.58 0.75
C SER A 779 20.67 32.72 1.82
N VAL A 780 20.99 33.39 2.93
CA VAL A 780 19.99 33.69 3.96
C VAL A 780 18.90 34.58 3.35
N GLY A 781 17.65 34.09 3.40
CA GLY A 781 16.48 34.71 2.78
C GLY A 781 16.00 34.04 1.49
N ASP A 782 16.77 33.13 0.90
CA ASP A 782 16.35 32.36 -0.28
C ASP A 782 15.45 31.17 0.12
N ASN A 783 14.41 30.91 -0.68
CA ASN A 783 13.48 29.79 -0.43
C ASN A 783 14.00 28.45 -0.97
N SER A 784 14.97 28.47 -1.89
CA SER A 784 15.49 27.29 -2.58
C SER A 784 16.89 26.93 -2.09
N TRP A 785 17.10 25.65 -1.80
CA TRP A 785 18.41 25.08 -1.50
C TRP A 785 19.06 24.54 -2.78
N ALA A 786 20.34 24.84 -2.97
CA ALA A 786 21.18 24.10 -3.91
C ALA A 786 21.80 22.91 -3.17
N GLU A 787 21.65 21.71 -3.71
CA GLU A 787 22.21 20.48 -3.15
C GLU A 787 23.40 20.01 -3.98
N SER A 788 24.40 19.45 -3.30
CA SER A 788 25.57 18.89 -3.97
C SER A 788 25.34 17.43 -4.36
N SER A 789 26.25 16.88 -5.17
CA SER A 789 26.32 15.44 -5.39
C SER A 789 26.82 14.72 -4.12
N VAL A 790 26.82 13.39 -4.13
CA VAL A 790 27.29 12.62 -2.98
C VAL A 790 28.81 12.48 -3.03
N TYR A 791 29.49 12.82 -1.92
CA TYR A 791 30.94 12.68 -1.78
C TYR A 791 31.30 11.69 -0.66
N VAL A 792 32.45 11.03 -0.78
CA VAL A 792 32.92 10.04 0.22
C VAL A 792 33.82 10.64 1.29
N GLU A 793 34.42 11.80 1.02
CA GLU A 793 35.30 12.48 1.95
C GLU A 793 34.50 13.30 2.98
N ASN A 794 35.13 13.60 4.13
CA ASN A 794 34.53 14.41 5.20
C ASN A 794 34.77 15.92 5.03
N TRP A 795 35.07 16.34 3.80
CA TRP A 795 35.17 17.73 3.39
C TRP A 795 34.81 17.88 1.91
N MET A 796 34.46 19.09 1.50
CA MET A 796 34.35 19.45 0.09
C MET A 796 34.54 20.95 -0.12
N LYS A 797 34.80 21.40 -1.35
CA LYS A 797 34.74 22.81 -1.72
C LYS A 797 33.42 23.10 -2.42
N TRP A 798 32.72 24.14 -1.95
CA TRP A 798 31.48 24.61 -2.55
C TRP A 798 31.75 25.95 -3.24
N GLY A 799 31.79 25.93 -4.58
CA GLY A 799 31.98 27.12 -5.41
C GLY A 799 30.69 27.85 -5.76
N GLY A 800 30.79 28.98 -6.43
CA GLY A 800 29.65 29.76 -6.92
C GLY A 800 28.72 30.37 -5.88
N ILE A 801 29.28 30.78 -4.74
CA ILE A 801 28.58 31.43 -3.63
C ILE A 801 28.60 32.94 -3.85
N LYS A 802 27.48 33.62 -3.61
CA LYS A 802 27.36 35.08 -3.77
C LYS A 802 28.26 35.85 -2.79
N PRO A 803 29.17 36.73 -3.23
CA PRO A 803 30.01 37.60 -2.42
C PRO A 803 29.19 38.41 -1.45
N GLY A 804 29.71 38.53 -0.23
CA GLY A 804 29.11 39.37 0.80
C GLY A 804 27.74 38.94 1.31
N LYS A 805 27.25 37.77 0.90
CA LYS A 805 25.98 37.23 1.37
C LYS A 805 26.20 36.26 2.51
N GLU A 806 25.44 36.47 3.58
CA GLU A 806 25.30 35.47 4.61
C GLU A 806 24.65 34.24 3.97
N THR A 807 25.32 33.11 4.16
CA THR A 807 25.04 31.85 3.49
C THR A 807 24.83 30.79 4.56
N GLU A 808 23.76 30.03 4.38
CA GLU A 808 23.37 28.93 5.26
C GLU A 808 23.77 27.61 4.61
N ILE A 809 24.41 26.72 5.38
CA ILE A 809 24.80 25.37 4.95
C ILE A 809 24.32 24.30 5.91
N GLN A 810 24.02 23.14 5.35
CA GLN A 810 23.72 21.92 6.09
C GLN A 810 24.38 20.71 5.43
N ILE A 811 24.59 19.65 6.22
CA ILE A 811 25.16 18.38 5.78
C ILE A 811 24.30 17.22 6.25
N ARG A 812 24.23 16.14 5.46
CA ARG A 812 23.65 14.86 5.86
C ARG A 812 24.50 13.69 5.40
N THR A 813 24.46 12.61 6.15
CA THR A 813 25.13 11.34 5.81
C THR A 813 24.29 10.56 4.81
N ARG A 814 24.92 9.82 3.88
CA ARG A 814 24.32 8.76 3.08
C ARG A 814 24.80 7.42 3.61
N CYS A 815 23.88 6.56 4.06
CA CYS A 815 24.27 5.38 4.83
C CYS A 815 24.25 4.08 4.04
N ASN A 816 23.29 3.90 3.11
CA ASN A 816 23.24 2.86 2.05
C ASN A 816 21.99 3.10 1.17
N ASN A 817 21.94 2.58 -0.08
CA ASN A 817 20.75 2.60 -0.96
C ASN A 817 20.01 3.95 -1.07
N ASN A 818 20.72 5.08 -1.16
CA ASN A 818 20.13 6.44 -1.16
C ASN A 818 19.33 6.83 0.10
N VAL A 819 19.51 6.13 1.22
CA VAL A 819 19.00 6.55 2.52
C VAL A 819 19.94 7.59 3.12
N PHE A 820 19.38 8.76 3.45
CA PHE A 820 20.10 9.87 4.06
C PHE A 820 19.67 10.12 5.51
N SER A 821 20.56 10.68 6.33
CA SER A 821 20.21 11.22 7.65
C SER A 821 19.36 12.48 7.49
N ASP A 822 18.79 12.95 8.60
CA ASP A 822 18.33 14.34 8.68
C ASP A 822 19.48 15.31 8.37
N TRP A 823 19.11 16.51 7.95
CA TRP A 823 20.06 17.61 7.78
C TRP A 823 20.61 18.06 9.13
N SER A 824 21.91 18.36 9.18
CA SER A 824 22.55 18.96 10.35
C SER A 824 21.89 20.26 10.77
N ALA A 825 22.19 20.70 11.99
CA ALA A 825 21.99 22.10 12.35
C ALA A 825 22.69 23.00 11.32
N SER A 826 22.04 24.12 11.00
CA SER A 826 22.56 25.08 10.04
C SER A 826 23.82 25.75 10.57
N VAL A 827 24.81 25.89 9.68
CA VAL A 827 25.99 26.69 9.92
C VAL A 827 25.95 27.88 8.97
N PHE A 828 26.33 29.04 9.48
CA PHE A 828 26.28 30.29 8.74
C PHE A 828 27.69 30.82 8.52
N PHE A 829 27.94 31.35 7.34
CA PHE A 829 29.15 32.13 7.05
C PHE A 829 28.84 33.22 6.04
N THR A 830 29.74 34.20 5.92
CA THR A 830 29.63 35.28 4.93
C THR A 830 30.87 35.26 4.06
N THR A 831 30.69 35.14 2.76
CA THR A 831 31.77 35.29 1.76
C THR A 831 32.31 36.72 1.78
N PHE A 832 33.55 36.90 1.32
CA PHE A 832 34.11 38.25 1.18
C PHE A 832 33.39 39.05 0.09
N GLY A 833 33.52 40.39 0.10
CA GLY A 833 32.98 41.25 -0.96
C GLY A 833 31.60 41.88 -0.72
N LYS A 834 31.13 41.96 0.53
CA LYS A 834 29.87 42.65 0.89
C LYS A 834 29.79 44.10 0.45
N ASP A 835 30.93 44.77 0.45
CA ASP A 835 31.07 46.18 0.10
C ASP A 835 31.77 46.37 -1.25
N ASP A 836 31.79 45.34 -2.12
CA ASP A 836 32.38 45.47 -3.45
C ASP A 836 31.44 46.26 -4.39
N PRO A 837 31.85 47.43 -4.91
CA PRO A 837 30.98 48.27 -5.73
C PRO A 837 30.76 47.71 -7.14
N TYR A 838 31.63 46.82 -7.62
CA TYR A 838 31.51 46.26 -8.97
C TYR A 838 30.43 45.18 -9.01
N CYS A 839 29.79 45.05 -10.16
CA CYS A 839 28.82 44.01 -10.37
C CYS A 839 29.41 42.61 -10.16
N TYR A 840 28.56 41.71 -9.67
CA TYR A 840 28.93 40.36 -9.32
C TYR A 840 29.17 39.50 -10.57
N SER A 841 30.31 38.81 -10.62
CA SER A 841 30.65 37.84 -11.66
C SER A 841 31.34 36.62 -11.05
N TYR A 842 30.95 35.41 -11.46
CA TYR A 842 31.56 34.15 -11.00
C TYR A 842 31.19 32.97 -11.88
N GLY A 843 32.01 31.93 -11.91
CA GLY A 843 31.56 30.65 -12.41
C GLY A 843 31.89 29.44 -11.55
N GLN A 844 31.68 28.27 -12.16
CA GLN A 844 32.01 26.96 -11.59
C GLN A 844 32.58 26.05 -12.68
N SER A 845 33.69 26.45 -13.28
CA SER A 845 34.32 25.62 -14.32
C SER A 845 35.22 24.54 -13.72
N TRP A 846 34.98 23.28 -14.07
CA TRP A 846 35.72 22.13 -13.55
C TRP A 846 36.80 21.65 -14.52
N ASP A 847 36.55 21.80 -15.81
CA ASP A 847 37.39 21.27 -16.89
C ASP A 847 38.14 22.36 -17.66
N ALA A 848 37.88 23.66 -17.48
CA ALA A 848 38.67 24.74 -18.09
C ALA A 848 38.80 25.95 -17.14
N TRP A 849 39.99 26.53 -16.99
CA TRP A 849 40.22 27.68 -16.10
C TRP A 849 41.28 28.63 -16.67
N ILE A 850 41.32 29.84 -16.11
CA ILE A 850 42.41 30.79 -16.33
C ILE A 850 43.60 30.25 -15.54
N ALA A 851 44.61 29.69 -16.22
CA ALA A 851 45.81 29.13 -15.59
C ALA A 851 46.92 30.17 -15.39
N GLY A 852 46.80 31.33 -16.04
CA GLY A 852 47.67 32.45 -15.74
C GLY A 852 47.32 33.72 -16.50
N VAL A 853 47.64 34.84 -15.87
CA VAL A 853 47.52 36.19 -16.43
C VAL A 853 48.86 36.86 -16.25
N LYS A 854 49.47 37.23 -17.37
CA LYS A 854 50.71 38.01 -17.40
C LYS A 854 50.49 39.31 -18.15
N VAL A 855 50.82 40.43 -17.54
CA VAL A 855 50.74 41.77 -18.15
C VAL A 855 52.07 42.49 -17.95
N GLY A 856 52.85 42.57 -19.02
CA GLY A 856 54.23 43.06 -19.01
C GLY A 856 55.09 42.31 -17.98
N ASN A 857 55.84 43.08 -17.19
CA ASN A 857 56.53 42.61 -15.99
C ASN A 857 55.78 42.97 -14.70
N LEU A 858 54.54 43.45 -14.80
CA LEU A 858 53.79 44.05 -13.70
C LEU A 858 52.86 43.04 -13.03
N ILE A 859 52.23 42.18 -13.82
CA ILE A 859 51.39 41.07 -13.35
C ILE A 859 51.98 39.79 -13.94
N ASP A 860 52.25 38.80 -13.10
CA ASP A 860 52.71 37.46 -13.49
C ASP A 860 52.12 36.44 -12.51
N ASN A 861 50.86 36.08 -12.75
CA ASN A 861 50.08 35.21 -11.87
C ASN A 861 49.88 33.86 -12.54
N THR A 862 50.21 32.78 -11.83
CA THR A 862 49.96 31.41 -12.26
C THR A 862 49.02 30.75 -11.28
N THR A 863 47.97 30.15 -11.80
CA THR A 863 46.80 29.72 -11.02
C THR A 863 46.46 28.27 -11.33
N SER A 864 46.10 27.54 -10.27
CA SER A 864 45.39 26.27 -10.41
C SER A 864 43.89 26.57 -10.46
N ASN A 865 43.05 25.60 -10.86
CA ASN A 865 41.61 25.80 -10.98
C ASN A 865 41.04 26.48 -9.71
N GLY A 866 40.67 27.76 -9.86
CA GLY A 866 40.27 28.66 -8.77
C GLY A 866 38.79 28.54 -8.39
N TYR A 867 38.05 27.59 -8.96
CA TYR A 867 36.62 27.41 -8.77
C TYR A 867 35.80 28.68 -9.15
N GLY A 868 36.25 29.37 -10.20
CA GLY A 868 35.42 30.27 -11.02
C GLY A 868 35.37 31.75 -10.65
N TYR A 869 35.97 32.20 -9.55
CA TYR A 869 36.29 33.63 -9.35
C TYR A 869 37.43 33.80 -8.35
N THR A 870 38.45 34.57 -8.71
CA THR A 870 39.54 34.95 -7.81
C THR A 870 39.80 36.46 -7.85
N ARG A 871 39.96 37.08 -6.66
CA ARG A 871 40.32 38.49 -6.53
C ARG A 871 41.73 38.66 -5.98
N TYR A 872 42.57 39.32 -6.73
CA TYR A 872 43.96 39.61 -6.39
C TYR A 872 44.12 41.06 -5.94
N ALA A 873 43.99 41.28 -4.63
CA ALA A 873 44.09 42.62 -4.02
C ALA A 873 45.53 43.15 -3.92
N ASN A 874 46.55 42.29 -4.01
CA ASN A 874 47.95 42.64 -3.69
C ASN A 874 48.89 42.83 -4.91
N HIS A 875 48.37 42.90 -6.13
CA HIS A 875 49.26 42.94 -7.31
C HIS A 875 49.75 44.33 -7.74
N GLY A 876 49.23 45.43 -7.18
CA GLY A 876 49.92 46.75 -7.13
C GLY A 876 50.54 47.28 -8.43
N ALA A 877 50.08 46.81 -9.59
CA ALA A 877 50.72 47.05 -10.87
C ALA A 877 50.42 48.47 -11.33
N ASN A 878 51.46 49.29 -11.47
CA ASN A 878 51.35 50.67 -11.91
C ASN A 878 51.33 50.74 -13.45
N PHE A 879 50.17 51.06 -14.03
CA PHE A 879 49.95 51.22 -15.46
C PHE A 879 50.00 52.69 -15.85
N GLN A 880 50.85 53.06 -16.80
CA GLN A 880 50.99 54.43 -17.26
C GLN A 880 49.99 54.74 -18.36
N VAL A 881 49.32 55.89 -18.25
CA VAL A 881 48.47 56.41 -19.32
C VAL A 881 49.27 56.64 -20.61
N GLY A 882 48.71 56.26 -21.75
CA GLY A 882 49.35 56.36 -23.06
C GLY A 882 50.28 55.21 -23.45
N GLU A 883 50.51 54.24 -22.57
CA GLU A 883 51.42 53.11 -22.81
C GLU A 883 50.66 51.82 -23.23
N SER A 884 51.39 50.91 -23.89
CA SER A 884 50.89 49.58 -24.26
C SER A 884 51.67 48.46 -23.55
N TYR A 885 50.96 47.46 -23.03
CA TYR A 885 51.54 46.36 -22.27
C TYR A 885 51.27 45.02 -22.95
N HIS A 886 52.33 44.24 -23.17
CA HIS A 886 52.20 42.87 -23.68
C HIS A 886 51.50 41.99 -22.65
N THR A 887 50.42 41.32 -23.05
CA THR A 887 49.55 40.52 -22.19
C THR A 887 49.48 39.09 -22.72
N THR A 888 49.64 38.14 -21.81
CA THR A 888 49.51 36.71 -22.05
C THR A 888 48.45 36.12 -21.12
N LEU A 889 47.44 35.46 -21.69
CA LEU A 889 46.44 34.70 -20.93
C LEU A 889 46.64 33.22 -21.22
N THR A 890 46.80 32.40 -20.18
CA THR A 890 47.09 30.97 -20.30
C THR A 890 45.87 30.14 -19.95
N LEU A 891 45.51 29.20 -20.82
CA LEU A 891 44.44 28.23 -20.59
C LEU A 891 44.95 27.04 -19.77
N GLY A 892 44.25 26.73 -18.68
CA GLY A 892 44.26 25.41 -18.06
C GLY A 892 43.02 24.63 -18.49
N ASN A 893 43.19 23.36 -18.84
CA ASN A 893 42.08 22.48 -19.24
C ASN A 893 42.35 21.06 -18.71
N GLU A 894 41.29 20.32 -18.45
CA GLU A 894 41.33 18.88 -18.21
C GLU A 894 40.44 18.17 -19.25
N GLY A 895 41.05 17.40 -20.15
CA GLY A 895 40.34 16.52 -21.08
C GLY A 895 40.39 16.98 -22.54
N SER A 896 39.26 16.91 -23.25
CA SER A 896 39.21 17.19 -24.69
C SER A 896 39.37 18.70 -24.98
N PRO A 897 39.97 19.07 -26.12
CA PRO A 897 40.08 20.47 -26.52
C PRO A 897 38.74 21.22 -26.47
N LYS A 898 38.76 22.47 -25.99
CA LYS A 898 37.55 23.30 -25.81
C LYS A 898 37.67 24.60 -26.61
N ASP A 899 36.51 25.10 -27.03
CA ASP A 899 36.41 26.46 -27.59
C ASP A 899 36.23 27.44 -26.42
N VAL A 900 37.23 28.28 -26.17
CA VAL A 900 37.28 29.22 -25.04
C VAL A 900 37.28 30.65 -25.52
N PHE A 901 36.50 31.49 -24.84
CA PHE A 901 36.31 32.89 -25.18
C PHE A 901 36.68 33.75 -23.99
N TRP A 902 37.55 34.73 -24.23
CA TRP A 902 38.10 35.61 -23.21
C TRP A 902 37.62 37.03 -23.43
N ARG A 903 37.32 37.72 -22.33
CA ARG A 903 37.17 39.17 -22.30
C ARG A 903 37.98 39.77 -21.17
N LEU A 904 38.59 40.92 -21.45
CA LEU A 904 39.36 41.69 -20.49
C LEU A 904 38.81 43.12 -20.44
N TRP A 905 38.42 43.55 -19.24
CA TRP A 905 37.97 44.91 -18.97
C TRP A 905 38.94 45.65 -18.07
N ILE A 906 39.03 46.96 -18.24
CA ILE A 906 39.64 47.88 -17.29
C ILE A 906 38.67 49.05 -17.11
N ASP A 907 38.30 49.31 -15.86
CA ASP A 907 37.51 50.49 -15.49
C ASP A 907 38.41 51.72 -15.63
N PHE A 908 38.31 52.40 -16.77
CA PHE A 908 39.20 53.52 -17.09
C PHE A 908 38.67 54.83 -16.51
N ASN A 909 37.37 54.96 -16.25
CA ASN A 909 36.78 56.20 -15.76
C ASN A 909 36.71 56.25 -14.21
N GLY A 910 36.97 55.13 -13.54
CA GLY A 910 36.95 54.90 -12.11
C GLY A 910 35.59 55.16 -11.45
N ASP A 911 34.49 54.75 -12.09
CA ASP A 911 33.13 54.82 -11.57
C ASP A 911 32.64 53.52 -10.90
N ASN A 912 33.44 52.47 -10.97
CA ASN A 912 33.22 51.14 -10.43
C ASN A 912 32.25 50.24 -11.20
N ASP A 913 32.08 50.44 -12.51
CA ASP A 913 31.48 49.44 -13.39
C ASP A 913 32.37 49.08 -14.60
N PHE A 914 31.80 48.37 -15.57
CA PHE A 914 32.47 47.95 -16.82
C PHE A 914 31.54 48.14 -18.04
N ASP A 915 30.49 48.94 -17.88
CA ASP A 915 29.41 49.06 -18.86
C ASP A 915 29.72 50.14 -19.92
N ASP A 916 30.79 50.92 -19.69
CA ASP A 916 31.19 52.04 -20.53
C ASP A 916 31.91 51.64 -21.82
N SER A 917 31.65 52.43 -22.87
CA SER A 917 32.29 52.24 -24.17
C SER A 917 33.79 52.49 -24.09
N GLY A 918 34.58 51.44 -24.31
CA GLY A 918 36.05 51.50 -24.32
C GLY A 918 36.71 50.80 -23.13
N GLU A 919 35.91 50.35 -22.15
CA GLU A 919 36.42 49.61 -20.98
C GLU A 919 36.63 48.13 -21.28
N LEU A 920 35.90 47.57 -22.24
CA LEU A 920 36.23 46.28 -22.84
C LEU A 920 37.49 46.43 -23.70
N VAL A 921 38.65 46.13 -23.12
CA VAL A 921 39.96 46.32 -23.74
C VAL A 921 40.21 45.26 -24.81
N ARG A 922 39.81 44.01 -24.54
CA ARG A 922 40.01 42.90 -25.45
C ARG A 922 38.92 41.84 -25.39
N GLU A 923 38.67 41.30 -26.57
CA GLU A 923 37.96 40.04 -26.79
C GLU A 923 38.92 39.09 -27.53
N TYR A 924 38.92 37.82 -27.15
CA TYR A 924 39.75 36.80 -27.80
C TYR A 924 38.98 35.49 -27.87
N ASP A 925 38.74 34.96 -29.07
CA ASP A 925 38.16 33.64 -29.26
C ASP A 925 39.25 32.61 -29.59
N GLY A 926 39.13 31.45 -28.96
CA GLY A 926 40.04 30.34 -29.17
C GLY A 926 39.29 29.06 -29.50
N LYS A 927 39.61 28.45 -30.66
CA LYS A 927 38.94 27.23 -31.12
C LYS A 927 39.85 26.01 -31.05
N GLY A 928 39.35 24.93 -30.47
CA GLY A 928 39.98 23.60 -30.48
C GLY A 928 41.31 23.51 -29.71
N PHE A 929 41.49 24.27 -28.63
CA PHE A 929 42.77 24.32 -27.92
C PHE A 929 42.92 23.22 -26.85
N SER A 930 44.09 22.56 -26.85
CA SER A 930 44.56 21.62 -25.82
C SER A 930 45.35 22.34 -24.72
N ASP A 931 45.69 21.63 -23.65
CA ASP A 931 46.44 22.13 -22.48
C ASP A 931 47.66 23.00 -22.87
N ASN A 932 47.87 24.11 -22.13
CA ASN A 932 48.93 25.12 -22.30
C ASN A 932 48.80 26.12 -23.46
N TYR A 933 47.60 26.27 -24.03
CA TYR A 933 47.37 27.36 -24.97
C TYR A 933 47.53 28.73 -24.29
N SER A 934 48.14 29.69 -24.98
CA SER A 934 48.32 31.06 -24.49
C SER A 934 47.90 32.10 -25.53
N ALA A 935 46.94 32.96 -25.18
CA ALA A 935 46.56 34.12 -25.98
C ALA A 935 47.54 35.27 -25.71
N ASN A 936 48.13 35.85 -26.76
CA ASN A 936 49.10 36.93 -26.65
C ASN A 936 48.60 38.16 -27.40
N PHE A 937 48.54 39.30 -26.73
CA PHE A 937 48.07 40.57 -27.31
C PHE A 937 48.63 41.77 -26.53
N PHE A 938 48.42 42.99 -27.04
CA PHE A 938 48.73 44.21 -26.31
C PHE A 938 47.44 44.83 -25.75
N ILE A 939 47.51 45.30 -24.51
CA ILE A 939 46.52 46.22 -23.93
C ILE A 939 47.07 47.64 -23.97
N PHE A 940 46.22 48.62 -24.27
CA PHE A 940 46.58 50.04 -24.31
C PHE A 940 45.83 50.77 -23.20
N ILE A 941 46.53 51.64 -22.45
CA ILE A 941 45.94 52.47 -21.41
C ILE A 941 45.64 53.86 -22.01
N PRO A 942 44.36 54.27 -22.17
CA PRO A 942 44.02 55.56 -22.76
C PRO A 942 44.59 56.73 -21.96
N THR A 943 44.96 57.81 -22.66
CA THR A 943 45.37 59.07 -22.02
C THR A 943 44.26 59.73 -21.21
N THR A 944 43.01 59.35 -21.47
CA THR A 944 41.80 59.80 -20.76
C THR A 944 41.51 58.98 -19.50
N ALA A 945 42.25 57.90 -19.23
CA ALA A 945 42.00 57.07 -18.06
C ALA A 945 42.25 57.85 -16.76
N LYS A 946 41.34 57.68 -15.79
CA LYS A 946 41.42 58.28 -14.48
C LYS A 946 42.56 57.65 -13.68
N VAL A 947 43.36 58.52 -13.09
CA VAL A 947 44.50 58.15 -12.26
C VAL A 947 44.02 57.63 -10.92
N GLY A 948 44.66 56.58 -10.44
CA GLY A 948 44.37 55.96 -9.16
C GLY A 948 44.10 54.46 -9.28
N PRO A 949 43.78 53.83 -8.15
CA PRO A 949 43.43 52.41 -8.14
C PRO A 949 42.13 52.19 -8.90
N THR A 950 42.13 51.20 -9.78
CA THR A 950 40.96 50.73 -10.51
C THR A 950 41.02 49.21 -10.68
N ARG A 951 39.99 48.62 -11.29
CA ARG A 951 39.88 47.17 -11.50
C ARG A 951 40.16 46.80 -12.95
N MET A 952 41.00 45.78 -13.11
CA MET A 952 41.07 44.99 -14.34
C MET A 952 40.37 43.65 -14.09
N ARG A 953 39.43 43.27 -14.96
CA ARG A 953 38.72 41.99 -14.91
C ARG A 953 39.12 41.16 -16.12
N VAL A 954 39.61 39.96 -15.90
CA VAL A 954 39.83 38.95 -16.93
C VAL A 954 38.77 37.87 -16.74
N SER A 955 38.05 37.53 -17.80
CA SER A 955 37.05 36.47 -17.75
C SER A 955 37.17 35.55 -18.94
N MET A 956 36.95 34.26 -18.69
CA MET A 956 36.96 33.20 -19.68
C MET A 956 35.69 32.36 -19.56
N ASN A 957 35.05 32.04 -20.69
CA ASN A 957 33.94 31.11 -20.74
C ASN A 957 34.10 30.12 -21.91
N VAL A 958 33.46 28.97 -21.82
CA VAL A 958 33.45 27.97 -22.89
C VAL A 958 32.26 28.23 -23.82
N GLY A 959 32.51 28.25 -25.13
CA GLY A 959 31.45 28.32 -26.16
C GLY A 959 30.90 29.71 -26.50
N GLU A 960 31.01 30.70 -25.61
CA GLU A 960 30.54 32.08 -25.84
C GLU A 960 31.34 33.13 -25.07
N TYR A 961 31.31 34.39 -25.52
CA TYR A 961 32.00 35.47 -24.82
C TYR A 961 31.37 35.80 -23.46
N PRO A 962 32.17 35.89 -22.38
CA PRO A 962 31.66 36.24 -21.07
C PRO A 962 31.22 37.70 -20.98
N GLY A 963 30.19 38.02 -20.21
CA GLY A 963 29.82 39.39 -19.81
C GLY A 963 30.54 39.85 -18.54
N PRO A 964 30.64 41.18 -18.29
CA PRO A 964 31.35 41.71 -17.13
C PRO A 964 30.71 41.26 -15.80
N CYS A 965 29.39 41.06 -15.77
CA CYS A 965 28.61 40.68 -14.60
C CYS A 965 28.00 39.26 -14.72
N GLN A 966 28.64 38.38 -15.49
CA GLN A 966 28.06 37.07 -15.81
C GLN A 966 28.23 36.05 -14.68
N THR A 967 27.27 35.15 -14.58
CA THR A 967 27.35 33.96 -13.71
C THR A 967 27.16 32.69 -14.55
N GLY A 968 27.96 31.64 -14.38
CA GLY A 968 27.79 30.42 -15.18
C GLY A 968 28.68 29.22 -14.85
N ASN A 969 28.29 28.03 -15.29
CA ASN A 969 28.96 26.76 -14.93
C ASN A 969 30.24 26.46 -15.72
N GLN A 970 30.62 27.29 -16.67
CA GLN A 970 31.87 27.15 -17.45
C GLN A 970 32.66 28.46 -17.52
N LEU A 971 32.33 29.37 -16.60
CA LEU A 971 32.92 30.68 -16.47
C LEU A 971 34.06 30.63 -15.44
N ASP A 972 35.13 31.36 -15.71
CA ASP A 972 36.18 31.66 -14.76
C ASP A 972 36.56 33.14 -14.86
N VAL A 973 36.88 33.75 -13.72
CA VAL A 973 37.01 35.21 -13.59
C VAL A 973 38.15 35.54 -12.64
N GLU A 974 39.08 36.40 -13.07
CA GLU A 974 40.15 36.92 -12.23
C GLU A 974 40.11 38.45 -12.22
N ASP A 975 39.96 39.03 -11.03
CA ASP A 975 40.00 40.48 -10.80
C ASP A 975 41.36 40.90 -10.22
N TYR A 976 41.93 41.94 -10.80
CA TYR A 976 43.18 42.57 -10.37
C TYR A 976 42.91 44.01 -9.98
N ILE A 977 43.37 44.39 -8.79
CA ILE A 977 43.47 45.82 -8.45
C ILE A 977 44.76 46.34 -9.08
N ILE A 978 44.59 47.23 -10.06
CA ILE A 978 45.67 47.91 -10.77
C ILE A 978 45.68 49.39 -10.38
N ASN A 979 46.79 50.08 -10.59
CA ASN A 979 46.88 51.51 -10.31
C ASN A 979 47.27 52.25 -11.59
N ILE A 980 46.36 53.08 -12.11
CA ILE A 980 46.66 53.91 -13.28
C ILE A 980 47.43 55.14 -12.79
N ILE A 981 48.62 55.36 -13.34
CA ILE A 981 49.50 56.46 -12.98
C ILE A 981 49.72 57.39 -14.18
N GLN A 982 49.95 58.67 -13.88
CA GLN A 982 50.34 59.66 -14.89
C GLN A 982 51.74 59.36 -15.43
N ASN A 983 51.96 59.57 -16.72
CA ASN A 983 53.29 59.53 -17.33
C ASN A 983 53.99 60.90 -17.11
N VAL A 984 54.53 61.10 -15.90
CA VAL A 984 55.29 62.33 -15.55
C VAL A 984 56.79 62.04 -15.51
N GLN A 985 57.57 62.83 -16.24
CA GLN A 985 59.04 62.87 -16.20
C GLN A 985 59.52 64.02 -15.29
N PRO A 986 60.70 63.94 -14.64
CA PRO A 986 61.23 65.07 -13.87
C PRO A 986 61.34 66.34 -14.74
N PRO A 987 61.17 67.56 -14.17
CA PRO A 987 61.34 68.80 -14.91
C PRO A 987 62.72 68.88 -15.57
N ASP A 988 62.83 69.55 -16.71
CA ASP A 988 64.12 69.93 -17.33
C ASP A 988 64.18 71.47 -17.27
N ALA A 989 64.85 71.99 -16.24
CA ALA A 989 64.77 73.38 -15.81
C ALA A 989 65.53 74.32 -16.76
N ASN A 990 64.88 75.39 -17.22
CA ASN A 990 65.53 76.41 -18.04
C ASN A 990 64.80 77.76 -17.92
N PHE A 991 65.51 78.86 -18.22
CA PHE A 991 64.94 80.21 -18.18
C PHE A 991 65.67 81.25 -19.04
N SER A 992 64.99 82.36 -19.29
CA SER A 992 65.54 83.56 -19.94
C SER A 992 65.24 84.84 -19.15
N ALA A 993 65.87 85.96 -19.50
CA ALA A 993 65.68 87.27 -18.88
C ALA A 993 65.42 88.35 -19.95
N SER A 994 64.60 89.35 -19.61
CA SER A 994 64.27 90.46 -20.53
C SER A 994 65.48 91.34 -20.87
N VAL A 995 66.40 91.51 -19.91
CA VAL A 995 67.68 92.21 -20.06
C VAL A 995 68.71 91.56 -19.14
N THR A 996 69.98 91.50 -19.56
CA THR A 996 71.09 90.94 -18.76
C THR A 996 72.08 92.00 -18.27
N CYS A 997 71.93 93.27 -18.69
CA CYS A 997 72.78 94.37 -18.25
C CYS A 997 72.03 95.71 -18.22
N GLY A 998 72.33 96.58 -17.25
CA GLY A 998 71.73 97.93 -17.13
C GLY A 998 72.23 98.67 -15.88
N GLN A 999 71.74 99.89 -15.63
CA GLN A 999 72.10 100.67 -14.43
C GLN A 999 71.16 100.39 -13.27
N ALA A 1000 71.66 100.45 -12.03
CA ALA A 1000 70.83 100.35 -10.83
C ALA A 1000 69.94 101.61 -10.65
N PRO A 1001 68.65 101.48 -10.29
CA PRO A 1001 67.92 100.22 -10.13
C PRO A 1001 67.54 99.58 -11.48
N LEU A 1002 67.91 98.31 -11.70
CA LEU A 1002 67.61 97.54 -12.91
C LEU A 1002 66.49 96.54 -12.64
N THR A 1003 65.32 96.72 -13.26
CA THR A 1003 64.24 95.73 -13.24
C THR A 1003 64.41 94.72 -14.36
N VAL A 1004 64.47 93.44 -14.02
CA VAL A 1004 64.61 92.30 -14.93
C VAL A 1004 63.38 91.40 -14.79
N ASN A 1005 62.73 91.09 -15.90
CA ASN A 1005 61.66 90.09 -15.95
C ASN A 1005 62.24 88.76 -16.42
N PHE A 1006 62.06 87.70 -15.63
CA PHE A 1006 62.49 86.35 -15.98
C PHE A 1006 61.33 85.55 -16.56
N THR A 1007 61.62 84.72 -17.55
CA THR A 1007 60.65 83.82 -18.19
C THR A 1007 61.10 82.37 -18.01
N ASP A 1008 60.26 81.55 -17.40
CA ASP A 1008 60.42 80.11 -17.26
C ASP A 1008 60.30 79.42 -18.63
N GLN A 1009 61.20 78.48 -18.89
CA GLN A 1009 61.23 77.64 -20.09
C GLN A 1009 61.34 76.15 -19.73
N THR A 1010 61.06 75.80 -18.47
CA THR A 1010 61.14 74.43 -17.97
C THR A 1010 60.15 73.51 -18.71
N THR A 1011 60.62 72.35 -19.17
CA THR A 1011 59.76 71.33 -19.80
C THR A 1011 59.37 70.22 -18.81
N ASN A 1012 58.58 69.23 -19.25
CA ASN A 1012 58.05 68.14 -18.41
C ASN A 1012 57.09 68.58 -17.27
N GLN A 1013 56.22 69.56 -17.54
CA GLN A 1013 55.09 69.93 -16.65
C GLN A 1013 55.53 70.26 -15.19
N PRO A 1014 56.36 71.28 -14.96
CA PRO A 1014 56.68 71.75 -13.61
C PRO A 1014 55.42 72.24 -12.88
N THR A 1015 55.30 71.92 -11.60
CA THR A 1015 54.19 72.35 -10.74
C THR A 1015 54.60 73.41 -9.71
N SER A 1016 55.90 73.61 -9.49
CA SER A 1016 56.42 74.66 -8.60
C SER A 1016 57.80 75.16 -9.03
N TRP A 1017 58.07 76.44 -8.79
CA TRP A 1017 59.33 77.11 -9.11
C TRP A 1017 59.91 77.74 -7.84
N ASN A 1018 61.23 77.75 -7.73
CA ASN A 1018 61.95 78.50 -6.71
C ASN A 1018 63.15 79.19 -7.35
N TRP A 1019 63.12 80.52 -7.31
CA TRP A 1019 64.13 81.39 -7.91
C TRP A 1019 65.03 82.01 -6.86
N VAL A 1020 66.33 82.09 -7.15
CA VAL A 1020 67.32 82.83 -6.37
C VAL A 1020 68.09 83.75 -7.31
N PHE A 1021 68.08 85.05 -7.03
CA PHE A 1021 68.58 86.07 -7.96
C PHE A 1021 69.97 86.63 -7.61
N GLY A 1022 70.63 86.07 -6.60
CA GLY A 1022 71.98 86.47 -6.16
C GLY A 1022 72.07 87.81 -5.41
N ASN A 1023 71.00 88.59 -5.35
CA ASN A 1023 70.91 89.86 -4.61
C ASN A 1023 70.22 89.74 -3.24
N GLY A 1024 70.02 88.51 -2.76
CA GLY A 1024 69.26 88.20 -1.54
C GLY A 1024 67.74 88.10 -1.73
N GLN A 1025 67.22 88.39 -2.93
CA GLN A 1025 65.81 88.18 -3.28
C GLN A 1025 65.61 86.79 -3.91
N GLY A 1026 64.39 86.27 -3.75
CA GLY A 1026 63.92 85.06 -4.40
C GLY A 1026 62.44 85.17 -4.75
N SER A 1027 61.92 84.20 -5.50
CA SER A 1027 60.51 84.16 -5.92
C SER A 1027 60.05 82.73 -6.14
N THR A 1028 58.75 82.48 -5.96
CA THR A 1028 58.10 81.22 -6.33
C THR A 1028 57.15 81.35 -7.54
N ASN A 1029 56.96 82.57 -8.06
CA ASN A 1029 56.20 82.80 -9.28
C ASN A 1029 56.90 82.17 -10.49
N GLN A 1030 56.13 81.61 -11.43
CA GLN A 1030 56.68 81.03 -12.67
C GLN A 1030 57.51 82.04 -13.48
N ASN A 1031 57.01 83.28 -13.65
CA ASN A 1031 57.71 84.33 -14.41
C ASN A 1031 57.90 85.59 -13.53
N PRO A 1032 58.96 85.66 -12.71
CA PRO A 1032 59.14 86.73 -11.73
C PRO A 1032 59.76 88.02 -12.30
N SER A 1033 59.46 89.15 -11.65
CA SER A 1033 60.08 90.45 -11.91
C SER A 1033 60.91 90.89 -10.71
N VAL A 1034 62.19 91.23 -10.94
CA VAL A 1034 63.17 91.48 -9.87
C VAL A 1034 63.88 92.79 -10.15
N THR A 1035 64.00 93.65 -9.14
CA THR A 1035 64.72 94.93 -9.27
C THR A 1035 66.02 94.90 -8.49
N TYR A 1036 67.13 94.97 -9.21
CA TYR A 1036 68.46 95.07 -8.62
C TYR A 1036 68.81 96.53 -8.35
N THR A 1037 68.78 96.92 -7.08
CA THR A 1037 69.01 98.31 -6.63
C THR A 1037 70.49 98.66 -6.43
N SER A 1038 71.35 97.65 -6.32
CA SER A 1038 72.80 97.81 -6.12
C SER A 1038 73.57 97.38 -7.38
N PRO A 1039 74.66 98.08 -7.72
CA PRO A 1039 75.57 97.62 -8.77
C PRO A 1039 76.28 96.32 -8.37
N GLY A 1040 76.46 95.41 -9.32
CA GLY A 1040 77.07 94.10 -9.08
C GLY A 1040 76.86 93.12 -10.23
N ILE A 1041 77.52 91.97 -10.15
CA ILE A 1041 77.30 90.83 -11.04
C ILE A 1041 76.56 89.77 -10.23
N TYR A 1042 75.39 89.36 -10.70
CA TYR A 1042 74.47 88.47 -9.99
C TYR A 1042 74.27 87.17 -10.76
N TYR A 1043 74.30 86.04 -10.07
CA TYR A 1043 73.85 84.75 -10.60
C TYR A 1043 72.33 84.65 -10.48
N VAL A 1044 71.73 83.81 -11.33
CA VAL A 1044 70.31 83.46 -11.22
C VAL A 1044 70.19 81.95 -11.22
N GLN A 1045 69.38 81.43 -10.31
CA GLN A 1045 69.08 80.01 -10.19
C GLN A 1045 67.56 79.82 -10.24
N LEU A 1046 67.12 78.82 -11.00
CA LEU A 1046 65.76 78.30 -10.99
C LEU A 1046 65.78 76.83 -10.59
N THR A 1047 65.00 76.48 -9.59
CA THR A 1047 64.69 75.10 -9.21
C THR A 1047 63.23 74.82 -9.54
N SER A 1048 62.98 73.85 -10.42
CA SER A 1048 61.63 73.48 -10.85
C SER A 1048 61.30 72.06 -10.39
N THR A 1049 60.10 71.85 -9.86
CA THR A 1049 59.67 70.57 -9.29
C THR A 1049 58.31 70.15 -9.85
N ASN A 1050 58.15 68.85 -10.09
CA ASN A 1050 56.86 68.20 -10.29
C ASN A 1050 56.78 66.89 -9.47
N ALA A 1051 55.71 66.13 -9.66
CA ALA A 1051 55.51 64.87 -8.94
C ALA A 1051 56.58 63.80 -9.23
N ALA A 1052 57.28 63.87 -10.36
CA ALA A 1052 58.30 62.91 -10.77
C ALA A 1052 59.73 63.29 -10.33
N GLY A 1053 59.97 64.54 -9.92
CA GLY A 1053 61.28 64.96 -9.44
C GLY A 1053 61.50 66.46 -9.48
N THR A 1054 62.76 66.87 -9.30
CA THR A 1054 63.21 68.26 -9.33
C THR A 1054 64.43 68.38 -10.21
N ASP A 1055 64.55 69.50 -10.91
CA ASP A 1055 65.76 69.88 -11.63
C ASP A 1055 66.14 71.34 -11.36
N VAL A 1056 67.42 71.67 -11.53
CA VAL A 1056 68.01 72.96 -11.14
C VAL A 1056 68.88 73.52 -12.26
N GLU A 1057 68.58 74.74 -12.70
CA GLU A 1057 69.40 75.50 -13.65
C GLU A 1057 70.03 76.71 -12.95
N ILE A 1058 71.35 76.89 -13.09
CA ILE A 1058 72.11 78.01 -12.51
C ILE A 1058 72.92 78.72 -13.59
N LYS A 1059 72.61 80.01 -13.82
CA LYS A 1059 73.37 80.89 -14.71
C LYS A 1059 74.21 81.85 -13.88
N ASN A 1060 75.50 81.54 -13.74
CA ASN A 1060 76.47 82.36 -13.00
C ASN A 1060 76.75 83.68 -13.73
N GLY A 1061 76.71 84.80 -12.99
CA GLY A 1061 76.95 86.14 -13.54
C GLY A 1061 75.99 86.58 -14.64
N PHE A 1062 74.77 86.03 -14.63
CA PHE A 1062 73.77 86.24 -15.68
C PHE A 1062 73.26 87.68 -15.78
N ILE A 1063 73.20 88.42 -14.66
CA ILE A 1063 72.76 89.82 -14.64
C ILE A 1063 73.91 90.73 -14.17
N THR A 1064 74.23 91.75 -14.95
CA THR A 1064 75.24 92.78 -14.62
C THR A 1064 74.58 94.14 -14.39
N VAL A 1065 74.68 94.66 -13.18
CA VAL A 1065 74.07 95.93 -12.78
C VAL A 1065 75.17 96.96 -12.57
N LEU A 1066 75.10 98.07 -13.29
CA LEU A 1066 76.10 99.12 -13.31
C LEU A 1066 75.72 100.26 -12.36
N MET A 1067 76.70 100.99 -11.85
CA MET A 1067 76.46 102.16 -11.00
C MET A 1067 75.66 103.24 -11.75
N PRO A 1068 74.59 103.80 -11.16
CA PRO A 1068 73.92 104.97 -11.73
C PRO A 1068 74.87 106.17 -11.70
N VAL A 1069 74.79 107.00 -12.74
CA VAL A 1069 75.50 108.28 -12.76
C VAL A 1069 74.71 109.27 -11.90
N SER A 1070 75.35 109.88 -10.91
CA SER A 1070 74.72 110.93 -10.10
C SER A 1070 75.64 112.13 -9.93
N ILE A 1071 75.01 113.29 -9.84
CA ILE A 1071 75.64 114.59 -9.62
C ILE A 1071 75.06 115.15 -8.33
N SER A 1072 75.91 115.67 -7.47
CA SER A 1072 75.51 116.38 -6.28
C SER A 1072 76.24 117.72 -6.19
N SER A 1073 75.55 118.70 -5.63
CA SER A 1073 76.05 120.04 -5.38
C SER A 1073 76.13 120.23 -3.86
N THR A 1074 77.01 121.11 -3.35
CA THR A 1074 77.00 121.43 -1.92
C THR A 1074 75.78 122.24 -1.48
N ASN A 1075 75.07 122.92 -2.41
CA ASN A 1075 73.91 123.72 -2.07
C ASN A 1075 73.05 124.10 -3.28
N ASP A 1076 71.74 123.86 -3.23
CA ASP A 1076 70.87 124.03 -4.40
C ASP A 1076 70.24 125.43 -4.52
N ASN A 1077 70.44 126.31 -3.53
CA ASN A 1077 70.04 127.73 -3.58
C ASN A 1077 71.26 128.62 -3.35
N ILE A 1078 71.62 129.40 -4.38
CA ILE A 1078 72.84 130.20 -4.42
C ILE A 1078 72.46 131.67 -4.57
N CYS A 1079 72.90 132.50 -3.63
CA CYS A 1079 72.82 133.95 -3.77
C CYS A 1079 73.96 134.44 -4.66
N LEU A 1080 73.76 135.57 -5.33
CA LEU A 1080 74.79 136.17 -6.17
C LEU A 1080 76.04 136.47 -5.33
N GLY A 1081 77.14 135.77 -5.62
CA GLY A 1081 78.43 135.92 -4.95
C GLY A 1081 78.93 134.66 -4.22
N ASP A 1082 78.09 133.64 -4.03
CA ASP A 1082 78.48 132.43 -3.32
C ASP A 1082 79.18 131.39 -4.23
N THR A 1083 80.08 130.60 -3.63
CA THR A 1083 80.83 129.51 -4.30
C THR A 1083 80.14 128.16 -4.05
N ILE A 1084 80.04 127.32 -5.10
CA ILE A 1084 79.49 125.97 -5.01
C ILE A 1084 80.49 124.90 -5.48
N SER A 1085 80.52 123.76 -4.78
CA SER A 1085 81.26 122.57 -5.22
C SER A 1085 80.32 121.55 -5.84
N LEU A 1086 80.68 121.08 -7.03
CA LEU A 1086 79.97 120.00 -7.73
C LEU A 1086 80.79 118.71 -7.64
N SER A 1087 80.12 117.59 -7.36
CA SER A 1087 80.71 116.25 -7.41
C SER A 1087 79.85 115.32 -8.25
N ALA A 1088 80.49 114.43 -9.01
CA ALA A 1088 79.80 113.41 -9.77
C ALA A 1088 80.45 112.04 -9.57
N ILE A 1089 79.62 110.99 -9.59
CA ILE A 1089 80.02 109.58 -9.46
C ILE A 1089 79.32 108.74 -10.54
N GLY A 1090 79.86 107.55 -10.84
CA GLY A 1090 79.27 106.58 -11.77
C GLY A 1090 79.77 106.61 -13.23
N ALA A 1091 80.78 107.41 -13.55
CA ALA A 1091 81.51 107.43 -14.83
C ALA A 1091 83.03 107.67 -14.64
N ASN A 1092 83.82 107.41 -15.69
CA ASN A 1092 85.29 107.59 -15.66
C ASN A 1092 85.72 109.03 -15.99
N GLU A 1093 84.92 109.79 -16.75
CA GLU A 1093 85.19 111.19 -17.13
C GLU A 1093 83.90 112.03 -17.05
N TYR A 1094 84.01 113.33 -16.71
CA TYR A 1094 82.87 114.25 -16.53
C TYR A 1094 83.14 115.63 -17.17
N LEU A 1095 82.13 116.24 -17.79
CA LEU A 1095 82.17 117.57 -18.41
C LEU A 1095 81.07 118.49 -17.82
N TRP A 1096 81.40 119.73 -17.44
CA TRP A 1096 80.51 120.68 -16.75
C TRP A 1096 80.36 122.01 -17.52
N SER A 1097 79.15 122.61 -17.63
CA SER A 1097 78.88 123.90 -18.35
C SER A 1097 77.72 124.72 -17.72
N GLY A 1098 77.77 126.07 -17.70
CA GLY A 1098 76.88 127.00 -16.92
C GLY A 1098 75.68 127.65 -17.64
N PRO A 1099 75.16 128.80 -17.14
CA PRO A 1099 74.09 128.88 -16.14
C PRO A 1099 72.76 128.22 -16.62
N GLY A 1100 72.26 127.29 -15.82
CA GLY A 1100 71.28 126.27 -16.24
C GLY A 1100 71.93 124.91 -16.51
N PHE A 1101 72.95 124.58 -15.71
CA PHE A 1101 73.95 123.54 -15.95
C PHE A 1101 73.36 122.23 -16.48
N THR A 1102 73.71 121.90 -17.73
CA THR A 1102 73.45 120.59 -18.34
C THR A 1102 74.78 119.85 -18.48
N ILE A 1103 74.90 118.63 -17.95
CA ILE A 1103 76.00 117.74 -18.31
C ILE A 1103 75.69 117.13 -19.68
N VAL A 1104 76.58 117.34 -20.65
CA VAL A 1104 76.65 116.49 -21.84
C VAL A 1104 77.65 115.38 -21.54
N GLN A 1105 77.16 114.14 -21.48
CA GLN A 1105 78.01 112.97 -21.32
C GLN A 1105 79.01 112.88 -22.50
N VAL A 1106 80.29 112.59 -22.21
CA VAL A 1106 81.25 112.15 -23.24
C VAL A 1106 81.77 110.77 -22.84
N ARG A 1107 81.11 109.74 -23.40
CA ARG A 1107 81.40 108.28 -23.42
C ARG A 1107 81.78 107.57 -22.10
N LYS A 1108 81.36 106.30 -22.04
CA LYS A 1108 81.77 105.31 -21.03
C LYS A 1108 83.05 104.63 -21.49
#